data_AF-A0A6P5J6K7-F1
#
_entry.id   AF-A0A6P5J6K7-F1
#
_cell.length_a   1.000
_cell.length_b   1.000
_cell.length_c   1.000
_cell.angle_alpha   90.00
_cell.angle_beta   90.00
_cell.angle_gamma   90.00
#
_symmetry.space_group_name_H-M   'P 1'
#
loop_
_entity.id
_entity.type
_entity.pdbx_description
1 polymer ?
#
loop_
_entity_poly.entity_id
_entity_poly.type
_entity_poly.pdbx_seq_one_letter_code
_entity_poly.pdbx_strand_id
1 'polypeptide(L)'
;MPSHLQSDELVFFVNGKKVTEKNADPEVNLLSYLRKNLRLTGTKYACGGGGCGACTVMVSKYDLLSKKIRHYAATACLLPICSLYGAAVTTVEGIGSTRTRIHPVQERIAKGHGTQCGFCTPGMVMSLYTLLRNHPEPSPEQLTEALGGNLCRCTGYRSILESSKTFCAESNCCQMKGTGKCCLDEEENQTSSSHQKNDKICTQLYAKEEFQPLDPTQDLIFPPELLRMAEDPNKETLTFYGERITWISPVTLKELLELKVKYPKSPLVVGNTSVGPAMKFQGHFHPILLSPARISELSMVTNTNDGLTIGAGCSLDQVKQILTDEVSKLPEEKTRTYQALLKHLKSLAGQQIRNMASLGGHVMSRHGYSDLNPILAAGNATLNLVSKEGRRQIPLNEHFLAGLPNADLKPEEILESVHIPHSEKWEFVVAFRQAQCQQNALPDVNCGMRVLFKECTDTIAGLGLFYGGIRSTTVSAHRSCQQLLGRDWNTLILDEAFRLILDEISPPASAPGGMVEFKRTLIVSFFFKFYLEVLQGLKKIIKMTSIPNSHRYPDISEKFLSALEEFPVTISRGVQEFQRVDPNQPPHDPVGRPILHQSGIKHATGEATFCDDLPVVDKELFLALVTSTRAHAKIISIDASEALGLPGVVDVITAEDIPGTNGTDDDKLLAVDEVLCVGHITCAVVAESEVYAKRAAEKVKIIYQDQEPVIFTTKDAIRHNSYLCSEKKLEQGNVEEAFENADQIIEGEMHVGGQEHFYMETQRVLVVPKAEDKEMEIFVSTQDPSHVQKTVSSTLNIPINRITCHVKRVGGGFGGKVSKPAVYGAIAAVAANKTGRPIRLVLDRREDMLTKGGRHPLFAKYKVGFMNNGRIKAMDIECYINGGCTLDDSELVIEYLILKLENAYKINNLRFLGRACKTNLASNTAFRGFGFPQGGLLMESCITAVATKCGLPPEKIREKNMYKRVDKTIYKQAYSPDKLIRCWNECLDKSSYHTRKAKVEDFNSKNYWKKKGIAIVPMKFSVGFGVTSYHQAAALVHIYTDGSVLVTHGGSELGQGIHTKMLQIASRELKIPMSYMHFCETNTATVPNTIATAASIGADVNGKAVQNACQILLKRLEPIIKKNPEGTWEDWVKAAFEKRISLSATGYFRT
;
A
#
# COMPACT_ATOMS: atom_id res chain seq x y z
N MET A 1 -7.81 -17.72 -42.85
CA MET A 1 -6.65 -17.06 -42.20
C MET A 1 -6.03 -16.12 -43.22
N PRO A 2 -5.95 -14.80 -42.98
CA PRO A 2 -5.18 -13.92 -43.86
C PRO A 2 -3.68 -14.16 -43.65
N SER A 3 -2.90 -14.04 -44.72
CA SER A 3 -1.43 -14.13 -44.76
C SER A 3 -0.76 -13.47 -43.55
N HIS A 4 0.18 -14.16 -42.90
CA HIS A 4 1.00 -13.64 -41.81
C HIS A 4 1.65 -12.31 -42.21
N LEU A 5 1.10 -11.19 -41.74
CA LEU A 5 1.77 -9.90 -41.77
C LEU A 5 3.01 -10.01 -40.87
N GLN A 6 4.18 -9.73 -41.44
CA GLN A 6 5.44 -9.82 -40.71
C GLN A 6 5.51 -8.69 -39.66
N SER A 7 5.65 -9.05 -38.38
CA SER A 7 5.85 -8.09 -37.29
C SER A 7 7.29 -7.56 -37.31
N ASP A 8 7.47 -6.29 -36.96
CA ASP A 8 8.81 -5.74 -36.73
C ASP A 8 9.45 -6.33 -35.48
N GLU A 9 10.79 -6.34 -35.43
CA GLU A 9 11.55 -6.78 -34.25
C GLU A 9 11.59 -5.70 -33.16
N LEU A 10 11.18 -6.05 -31.95
CA LEU A 10 11.31 -5.18 -30.78
C LEU A 10 12.69 -5.38 -30.15
N VAL A 11 13.52 -4.33 -30.18
CA VAL A 11 14.88 -4.33 -29.61
C VAL A 11 14.99 -3.37 -28.43
N PHE A 12 15.40 -3.91 -27.28
CA PHE A 12 15.67 -3.14 -26.06
C PHE A 12 16.70 -3.88 -25.18
N PHE A 13 17.11 -3.29 -24.07
CA PHE A 13 18.07 -3.91 -23.14
C PHE A 13 17.46 -4.14 -21.77
N VAL A 14 17.87 -5.22 -21.10
CA VAL A 14 17.55 -5.50 -19.70
C VAL A 14 18.85 -5.84 -18.97
N ASN A 15 19.19 -5.06 -17.95
CA ASN A 15 20.40 -5.25 -17.13
C ASN A 15 21.68 -5.38 -17.98
N GLY A 16 21.81 -4.53 -19.01
CA GLY A 16 22.94 -4.52 -19.94
C GLY A 16 22.91 -5.62 -21.01
N LYS A 17 21.95 -6.55 -20.99
CA LYS A 17 21.80 -7.59 -22.00
C LYS A 17 20.77 -7.19 -23.06
N LYS A 18 21.12 -7.38 -24.33
CA LYS A 18 20.22 -7.13 -25.47
C LYS A 18 19.08 -8.14 -25.45
N VAL A 19 17.87 -7.65 -25.69
CA VAL A 19 16.63 -8.42 -25.89
C VAL A 19 16.11 -8.08 -27.28
N THR A 20 15.91 -9.11 -28.10
CA THR A 20 15.27 -9.02 -29.41
C THR A 20 14.05 -9.91 -29.40
N GLU A 21 12.87 -9.30 -29.41
CA GLU A 21 11.57 -9.98 -29.45
C GLU A 21 10.98 -9.86 -30.86
N LYS A 22 10.83 -10.99 -31.55
CA LYS A 22 10.39 -11.00 -32.96
C LYS A 22 8.87 -10.91 -33.10
N ASN A 23 8.13 -11.34 -32.09
CA ASN A 23 6.67 -11.40 -32.11
C ASN A 23 6.12 -10.69 -30.86
N ALA A 24 6.39 -9.40 -30.74
CA ALA A 24 5.99 -8.63 -29.57
C ALA A 24 4.47 -8.44 -29.56
N ASP A 25 3.77 -9.01 -28.58
CA ASP A 25 2.34 -8.78 -28.37
C ASP A 25 2.12 -7.45 -27.62
N PRO A 26 1.33 -6.50 -28.17
CA PRO A 26 1.03 -5.22 -27.52
C PRO A 26 0.32 -5.30 -26.17
N GLU A 27 -0.33 -6.41 -25.84
CA GLU A 27 -0.97 -6.63 -24.52
C GLU A 27 0.04 -7.02 -23.43
N VAL A 28 1.25 -7.45 -23.81
CA VAL A 28 2.29 -7.85 -22.85
C VAL A 28 2.94 -6.62 -22.22
N ASN A 29 2.79 -6.50 -20.91
CA ASN A 29 3.52 -5.51 -20.11
C ASN A 29 4.90 -6.03 -19.66
N LEU A 30 5.79 -5.09 -19.36
CA LEU A 30 7.16 -5.36 -18.96
C LEU A 30 7.24 -6.25 -17.72
N LEU A 31 6.35 -6.09 -16.73
CA LEU A 31 6.38 -6.92 -15.53
C LEU A 31 6.17 -8.40 -15.86
N SER A 32 5.19 -8.71 -16.71
CA SER A 32 4.95 -10.09 -17.16
C SER A 32 6.15 -10.62 -17.94
N TYR A 33 6.71 -9.81 -18.85
CA TYR A 33 7.86 -10.20 -19.67
C TYR A 33 9.11 -10.49 -18.83
N LEU A 34 9.43 -9.62 -17.86
CA LEU A 34 10.55 -9.82 -16.93
C LEU A 34 10.42 -11.14 -16.18
N ARG A 35 9.24 -11.42 -15.63
CA ARG A 35 9.02 -12.59 -14.76
C ARG A 35 8.88 -13.89 -15.54
N LYS A 36 8.09 -13.90 -16.62
CA LYS A 36 7.73 -15.12 -17.35
C LYS A 36 8.71 -15.45 -18.47
N ASN A 37 9.19 -14.46 -19.22
CA ASN A 37 10.08 -14.67 -20.36
C ASN A 37 11.56 -14.63 -19.94
N LEU A 38 11.96 -13.61 -19.18
CA LEU A 38 13.37 -13.43 -18.78
C LEU A 38 13.74 -14.08 -17.44
N ARG A 39 12.75 -14.57 -16.69
CA ARG A 39 12.91 -15.21 -15.37
C ARG A 39 13.61 -14.30 -14.33
N LEU A 40 13.42 -12.99 -14.45
CA LEU A 40 13.84 -11.98 -13.49
C LEU A 40 12.70 -11.69 -12.52
N THR A 41 12.61 -12.51 -11.48
CA THR A 41 11.47 -12.52 -10.55
C THR A 41 11.56 -11.46 -9.46
N GLY A 42 12.64 -10.69 -9.35
CA GLY A 42 12.86 -9.69 -8.32
C GLY A 42 11.85 -8.54 -8.39
N THR A 43 11.45 -8.11 -9.59
CA THR A 43 10.35 -7.16 -9.77
C THR A 43 9.00 -7.84 -9.49
N LYS A 44 8.19 -7.27 -8.57
CA LYS A 44 7.01 -7.96 -8.02
C LYS A 44 5.68 -7.38 -8.48
N TYR A 45 4.68 -8.25 -8.67
CA TYR A 45 3.27 -7.87 -8.83
C TYR A 45 2.55 -7.77 -7.48
N ALA A 46 1.88 -6.64 -7.23
CA ALA A 46 1.08 -6.44 -6.01
C ALA A 46 -0.30 -5.78 -6.23
N CYS A 47 -0.46 -4.90 -7.23
CA CYS A 47 -1.75 -4.24 -7.50
C CYS A 47 -2.16 -4.10 -8.97
N GLY A 48 -1.21 -4.04 -9.92
CA GLY A 48 -1.50 -3.87 -11.35
C GLY A 48 -1.91 -2.46 -11.80
N GLY A 49 -2.38 -1.59 -10.91
CA GLY A 49 -2.83 -0.23 -11.23
C GLY A 49 -1.80 0.89 -11.06
N GLY A 50 -0.52 0.56 -10.82
CA GLY A 50 0.56 1.56 -10.67
C GLY A 50 0.66 2.27 -9.31
N GLY A 51 -0.31 2.08 -8.40
CA GLY A 51 -0.34 2.81 -7.11
C GLY A 51 0.57 2.28 -5.98
N CYS A 52 1.19 1.10 -6.12
CA CYS A 52 1.95 0.46 -5.04
C CYS A 52 3.47 0.51 -5.16
N GLY A 53 4.02 0.77 -6.35
CA GLY A 53 5.46 0.81 -6.61
C GLY A 53 6.24 -0.50 -6.44
N ALA A 54 5.61 -1.65 -6.13
CA ALA A 54 6.31 -2.93 -5.97
C ALA A 54 6.97 -3.44 -7.27
N CYS A 55 6.48 -2.98 -8.42
CA CYS A 55 7.01 -3.28 -9.75
C CYS A 55 7.91 -2.17 -10.32
N THR A 56 8.46 -1.30 -9.46
CA THR A 56 9.32 -0.20 -9.93
C THR A 56 10.58 -0.77 -10.57
N VAL A 57 10.91 -0.24 -11.75
CA VAL A 57 12.16 -0.46 -12.48
C VAL A 57 12.71 0.90 -12.93
N MET A 58 13.99 0.96 -13.30
CA MET A 58 14.55 2.13 -13.95
C MET A 58 14.52 1.94 -15.46
N VAL A 59 14.07 2.96 -16.20
CA VAL A 59 14.16 3.03 -17.66
C VAL A 59 15.16 4.12 -18.01
N SER A 60 16.07 3.81 -18.92
CA SER A 60 17.06 4.74 -19.45
C SER A 60 16.85 4.90 -20.95
N LYS A 61 16.82 6.13 -21.44
CA LYS A 61 16.71 6.46 -22.86
C LYS A 61 17.70 7.58 -23.22
N TYR A 62 18.20 7.55 -24.45
CA TYR A 62 18.95 8.68 -24.99
C TYR A 62 17.97 9.70 -25.58
N ASP A 63 18.00 10.91 -25.04
CA ASP A 63 17.20 12.03 -25.53
C ASP A 63 17.99 12.78 -26.60
N LEU A 64 17.43 12.81 -27.82
CA LEU A 64 18.05 13.43 -28.99
C LEU A 64 18.05 14.96 -28.94
N LEU A 65 17.08 15.56 -28.25
CA LEU A 65 17.00 17.02 -28.12
C LEU A 65 18.07 17.52 -27.16
N SER A 66 18.24 16.84 -26.01
CA SER A 66 19.23 17.24 -25.00
C SER A 66 20.61 16.59 -25.17
N LYS A 67 20.74 15.58 -26.05
CA LYS A 67 21.93 14.72 -26.21
C LYS A 67 22.42 14.11 -24.88
N LYS A 68 21.47 13.78 -24.01
CA LYS A 68 21.75 13.22 -22.67
C LYS A 68 21.01 11.91 -22.46
N ILE A 69 21.58 11.05 -21.63
CA ILE A 69 20.90 9.85 -21.14
C ILE A 69 20.00 10.28 -19.99
N ARG A 70 18.70 9.98 -20.12
CA ARG A 70 17.72 10.24 -19.08
C ARG A 70 17.40 8.94 -18.35
N HIS A 71 17.54 8.94 -17.03
CA HIS A 71 17.16 7.84 -16.14
C HIS A 71 15.86 8.20 -15.39
N TYR A 72 14.86 7.34 -15.43
CA TYR A 72 13.61 7.57 -14.73
C TYR A 72 12.97 6.28 -14.22
N ALA A 73 12.31 6.38 -13.07
CA ALA A 73 11.63 5.24 -12.46
C ALA A 73 10.27 5.07 -13.14
N ALA A 74 9.85 3.82 -13.37
CA ALA A 74 8.59 3.48 -14.03
C ALA A 74 7.94 2.26 -13.38
N THR A 75 6.61 2.16 -13.47
CA THR A 75 5.87 0.97 -13.02
C THR A 75 5.79 -0.07 -14.13
N ALA A 76 6.49 -1.20 -13.99
CA ALA A 76 6.55 -2.22 -15.02
C ALA A 76 5.18 -2.88 -15.34
N CYS A 77 4.21 -2.83 -14.42
CA CYS A 77 2.87 -3.41 -14.65
C CYS A 77 2.00 -2.61 -15.64
N LEU A 78 2.35 -1.34 -15.92
CA LEU A 78 1.62 -0.49 -16.86
C LEU A 78 2.40 -0.21 -18.14
N LEU A 79 3.66 -0.65 -18.24
CA LEU A 79 4.55 -0.34 -19.33
C LEU A 79 4.46 -1.43 -20.42
N PRO A 80 3.85 -1.20 -21.59
CA PRO A 80 3.82 -2.19 -22.67
C PRO A 80 5.23 -2.41 -23.21
N ILE A 81 5.60 -3.66 -23.52
CA ILE A 81 6.95 -3.93 -24.06
C ILE A 81 7.18 -3.21 -25.39
N CYS A 82 6.15 -3.04 -26.22
CA CYS A 82 6.21 -2.33 -27.49
C CYS A 82 6.59 -0.84 -27.36
N SER A 83 6.51 -0.26 -26.15
CA SER A 83 6.95 1.13 -25.87
C SER A 83 8.45 1.26 -25.54
N LEU A 84 9.16 0.13 -25.43
CA LEU A 84 10.54 0.05 -24.96
C LEU A 84 11.59 -0.02 -26.08
N TYR A 85 11.17 0.04 -27.35
CA TYR A 85 12.12 0.06 -28.47
C TYR A 85 13.20 1.14 -28.25
N GLY A 86 14.47 0.74 -28.31
CA GLY A 86 15.60 1.62 -28.10
C GLY A 86 15.85 2.05 -26.63
N ALA A 87 15.22 1.39 -25.64
CA ALA A 87 15.39 1.69 -24.23
C ALA A 87 16.28 0.68 -23.49
N ALA A 88 16.83 1.07 -22.33
CA ALA A 88 17.47 0.16 -21.39
C ALA A 88 16.69 0.10 -20.07
N VAL A 89 16.26 -1.10 -19.69
CA VAL A 89 15.61 -1.40 -18.42
C VAL A 89 16.66 -1.90 -17.43
N THR A 90 16.61 -1.40 -16.20
CA THR A 90 17.38 -1.94 -15.07
C THR A 90 16.41 -2.40 -13.98
N THR A 91 16.58 -3.64 -13.52
CA THR A 91 15.83 -4.25 -12.43
C THR A 91 16.69 -4.38 -11.18
N VAL A 92 16.10 -4.87 -10.09
CA VAL A 92 16.81 -5.05 -8.80
C VAL A 92 18.00 -5.99 -8.92
N GLU A 93 17.91 -7.01 -9.78
CA GLU A 93 19.00 -7.96 -10.04
C GLU A 93 20.13 -7.32 -10.86
N GLY A 94 19.83 -6.27 -11.63
CA GLY A 94 20.81 -5.59 -12.49
C GLY A 94 21.82 -4.76 -11.70
N ILE A 95 21.41 -4.19 -10.58
CA ILE A 95 22.29 -3.30 -9.79
C ILE A 95 23.23 -4.05 -8.85
N GLY A 96 22.90 -5.30 -8.51
CA GLY A 96 23.69 -6.12 -7.59
C GLY A 96 22.97 -7.38 -7.12
N SER A 97 23.74 -8.36 -6.65
CA SER A 97 23.24 -9.65 -6.12
C SER A 97 24.19 -10.21 -5.06
N THR A 98 23.71 -11.19 -4.28
CA THR A 98 24.56 -11.92 -3.32
C THR A 98 25.64 -12.78 -3.98
N ARG A 99 25.49 -13.12 -5.28
CA ARG A 99 26.45 -13.91 -6.06
C ARG A 99 27.58 -13.07 -6.65
N THR A 100 27.35 -11.77 -6.79
CA THR A 100 28.31 -10.83 -7.36
C THR A 100 28.73 -9.85 -6.27
N ARG A 101 28.20 -8.63 -6.31
CA ARG A 101 28.32 -7.62 -5.27
C ARG A 101 26.94 -7.03 -5.04
N ILE A 102 26.65 -6.69 -3.80
CA ILE A 102 25.43 -5.96 -3.45
C ILE A 102 25.67 -4.46 -3.67
N HIS A 103 24.67 -3.76 -4.18
CA HIS A 103 24.72 -2.31 -4.31
C HIS A 103 24.55 -1.64 -2.92
N PRO A 104 25.16 -0.48 -2.65
CA PRO A 104 24.97 0.24 -1.38
C PRO A 104 23.50 0.46 -1.00
N VAL A 105 22.62 0.73 -1.97
CA VAL A 105 21.15 0.84 -1.70
C VAL A 105 20.58 -0.48 -1.14
N GLN A 106 20.98 -1.63 -1.70
CA GLN A 106 20.53 -2.94 -1.26
C GLN A 106 21.09 -3.28 0.12
N GLU A 107 22.36 -2.96 0.37
CA GLU A 107 23.02 -3.15 1.66
C GLU A 107 22.33 -2.33 2.76
N ARG A 108 22.21 -1.01 2.57
CA ARG A 108 21.75 -0.09 3.60
C ARG A 108 20.28 -0.31 3.95
N ILE A 109 19.41 -0.58 2.97
CA ILE A 109 18.01 -0.88 3.27
C ILE A 109 17.85 -2.21 4.03
N ALA A 110 18.72 -3.20 3.76
CA ALA A 110 18.70 -4.47 4.47
C ALA A 110 19.24 -4.29 5.90
N LYS A 111 20.52 -3.91 6.04
CA LYS A 111 21.21 -3.74 7.34
C LYS A 111 20.52 -2.69 8.23
N GLY A 112 19.92 -1.66 7.65
CA GLY A 112 19.12 -0.66 8.35
C GLY A 112 17.73 -1.13 8.81
N HIS A 113 17.42 -2.42 8.68
CA HIS A 113 16.12 -3.03 9.02
C HIS A 113 14.94 -2.40 8.25
N GLY A 114 15.20 -1.91 7.04
CA GLY A 114 14.22 -1.38 6.07
C GLY A 114 13.37 -2.45 5.39
N THR A 115 13.54 -3.71 5.77
CA THR A 115 12.83 -4.87 5.22
C THR A 115 12.27 -5.77 6.32
N GLN A 116 11.02 -6.20 6.14
CA GLN A 116 10.36 -7.26 6.90
C GLN A 116 9.97 -8.40 5.96
N CYS A 117 8.75 -8.42 5.42
CA CYS A 117 8.31 -9.48 4.48
C CYS A 117 9.08 -9.50 3.16
N GLY A 118 9.75 -8.40 2.80
CA GLY A 118 10.62 -8.30 1.62
C GLY A 118 9.95 -8.01 0.29
N PHE A 119 8.63 -8.14 0.19
CA PHE A 119 7.94 -8.10 -1.10
C PHE A 119 7.94 -6.71 -1.78
N CYS A 120 7.90 -5.63 -1.00
CA CYS A 120 8.00 -4.26 -1.53
C CYS A 120 9.43 -3.78 -1.72
N THR A 121 10.41 -4.48 -1.13
CA THR A 121 11.81 -4.04 -1.04
C THR A 121 12.46 -3.81 -2.41
N PRO A 122 12.27 -4.68 -3.43
CA PRO A 122 12.78 -4.42 -4.78
C PRO A 122 12.31 -3.08 -5.36
N GLY A 123 11.02 -2.76 -5.19
CA GLY A 123 10.47 -1.48 -5.66
C GLY A 123 11.06 -0.27 -4.93
N MET A 124 11.26 -0.37 -3.61
CA MET A 124 11.91 0.68 -2.80
C MET A 124 13.36 0.89 -3.25
N VAL A 125 14.10 -0.21 -3.44
CA VAL A 125 15.48 -0.20 -3.92
C VAL A 125 15.58 0.49 -5.28
N MET A 126 14.70 0.14 -6.23
CA MET A 126 14.76 0.75 -7.57
C MET A 126 14.36 2.22 -7.61
N SER A 127 13.44 2.66 -6.75
CA SER A 127 13.14 4.10 -6.59
C SER A 127 14.36 4.88 -6.07
N LEU A 128 15.01 4.38 -5.02
CA LEU A 128 16.21 4.99 -4.44
C LEU A 128 17.39 4.96 -5.41
N TYR A 129 17.61 3.83 -6.07
CA TYR A 129 18.66 3.69 -7.07
C TYR A 129 18.48 4.71 -8.20
N THR A 130 17.26 4.83 -8.74
CA THR A 130 16.98 5.80 -9.80
C THR A 130 17.18 7.23 -9.36
N LEU A 131 16.82 7.56 -8.11
CA LEU A 131 17.11 8.88 -7.54
C LEU A 131 18.62 9.13 -7.48
N LEU A 132 19.41 8.19 -6.97
CA LEU A 132 20.87 8.35 -6.86
C LEU A 132 21.57 8.44 -8.21
N ARG A 133 21.01 7.81 -9.26
CA ARG A 133 21.48 7.96 -10.64
C ARG A 133 21.29 9.37 -11.21
N ASN A 134 20.34 10.13 -10.68
CA ASN A 134 20.07 11.51 -11.09
C ASN A 134 20.69 12.53 -10.12
N HIS A 135 20.77 12.18 -8.83
CA HIS A 135 21.29 13.00 -7.74
C HIS A 135 22.09 12.12 -6.77
N PRO A 136 23.42 11.97 -6.97
CA PRO A 136 24.26 11.12 -6.10
C PRO A 136 24.25 11.53 -4.62
N GLU A 137 24.03 12.82 -4.34
CA GLU A 137 23.86 13.39 -3.01
C GLU A 137 22.46 14.04 -2.89
N PRO A 138 21.39 13.25 -2.70
CA PRO A 138 20.03 13.77 -2.73
C PRO A 138 19.66 14.51 -1.43
N SER A 139 18.71 15.44 -1.51
CA SER A 139 18.09 16.04 -0.33
C SER A 139 17.08 15.06 0.33
N PRO A 140 16.77 15.25 1.63
CA PRO A 140 15.73 14.48 2.30
C PRO A 140 14.34 14.59 1.65
N GLU A 141 14.01 15.73 1.04
CA GLU A 141 12.77 15.96 0.30
C GLU A 141 12.74 15.15 -0.99
N GLN A 142 13.85 15.11 -1.74
CA GLN A 142 13.98 14.29 -2.95
C GLN A 142 13.83 12.79 -2.62
N LEU A 143 14.42 12.32 -1.52
CA LEU A 143 14.23 10.94 -1.03
C LEU A 143 12.76 10.62 -0.77
N THR A 144 12.06 11.54 -0.10
CA THR A 144 10.64 11.36 0.25
C THR A 144 9.77 11.36 -1.00
N GLU A 145 10.05 12.25 -1.97
CA GLU A 145 9.36 12.30 -3.26
C GLU A 145 9.55 11.00 -4.06
N ALA A 146 10.79 10.49 -4.14
CA ALA A 146 11.10 9.26 -4.87
C ALA A 146 10.39 8.03 -4.31
N LEU A 147 10.16 8.00 -2.99
CA LEU A 147 9.45 6.93 -2.30
C LEU A 147 7.93 7.14 -2.24
N GLY A 148 7.41 8.31 -2.64
CA GLY A 148 5.98 8.66 -2.54
C GLY A 148 5.04 7.74 -3.34
N GLY A 149 5.56 7.02 -4.33
CA GLY A 149 4.82 6.01 -5.11
C GLY A 149 4.94 4.58 -4.60
N ASN A 150 5.68 4.33 -3.51
CA ASN A 150 5.96 2.99 -3.01
C ASN A 150 5.22 2.71 -1.70
N LEU A 151 4.47 1.60 -1.65
CA LEU A 151 3.74 1.19 -0.47
C LEU A 151 4.48 0.08 0.30
N CYS A 152 4.45 0.19 1.63
CA CYS A 152 4.90 -0.86 2.54
C CYS A 152 3.88 -1.07 3.66
N ARG A 153 3.44 -2.31 3.86
CA ARG A 153 2.48 -2.69 4.91
C ARG A 153 3.14 -3.10 6.23
N CYS A 154 4.46 -3.31 6.25
CA CYS A 154 5.16 -3.95 7.37
C CYS A 154 5.98 -2.98 8.24
N THR A 155 6.82 -2.14 7.62
CA THR A 155 7.91 -1.43 8.31
C THR A 155 7.50 -0.11 8.97
N GLY A 156 6.34 0.44 8.59
CA GLY A 156 5.96 1.80 8.97
C GLY A 156 6.87 2.88 8.37
N TYR A 157 7.61 2.56 7.30
CA TYR A 157 8.53 3.41 6.53
C TYR A 157 9.75 3.98 7.27
N ARG A 158 9.70 4.12 8.60
CA ARG A 158 10.75 4.79 9.39
C ARG A 158 12.15 4.23 9.10
N SER A 159 12.36 2.92 9.16
CA SER A 159 13.67 2.31 8.91
C SER A 159 14.14 2.43 7.45
N ILE A 160 13.21 2.47 6.49
CA ILE A 160 13.53 2.72 5.07
C ILE A 160 14.04 4.14 4.91
N LEU A 161 13.32 5.14 5.43
CA LEU A 161 13.72 6.54 5.36
C LEU A 161 15.02 6.80 6.11
N GLU A 162 15.20 6.21 7.29
CA GLU A 162 16.40 6.38 8.10
C GLU A 162 17.65 5.82 7.41
N SER A 163 17.59 4.60 6.89
CA SER A 163 18.70 4.02 6.12
C SER A 163 18.96 4.80 4.82
N SER A 164 17.93 5.30 4.15
CA SER A 164 18.08 6.09 2.92
C SER A 164 18.71 7.46 3.16
N LYS A 165 18.46 8.10 4.31
CA LYS A 165 19.08 9.40 4.68
C LYS A 165 20.59 9.34 4.78
N THR A 166 21.17 8.16 4.92
CA THR A 166 22.64 8.00 4.92
C THR A 166 23.29 8.33 3.57
N PHE A 167 22.51 8.49 2.49
CA PHE A 167 22.98 8.98 1.19
C PHE A 167 22.93 10.51 1.08
N CYS A 168 22.20 11.20 1.96
CA CYS A 168 22.23 12.66 1.99
C CYS A 168 23.58 13.16 2.52
N ALA A 169 24.05 14.29 2.00
CA ALA A 169 25.16 15.01 2.62
C ALA A 169 24.84 15.26 4.11
N GLU A 170 25.81 15.03 4.99
CA GLU A 170 25.64 15.38 6.40
C GLU A 170 25.45 16.90 6.45
N SER A 171 24.24 17.34 6.81
CA SER A 171 24.06 18.72 7.21
C SER A 171 24.94 18.89 8.45
N ASN A 172 26.08 19.56 8.31
CA ASN A 172 26.72 20.22 9.44
C ASN A 172 25.62 21.05 10.09
N CYS A 173 25.05 20.54 11.19
CA CYS A 173 23.88 21.10 11.87
C CYS A 173 24.26 22.38 12.65
N CYS A 174 25.27 23.10 12.15
CA CYS A 174 25.87 24.30 12.73
C CYS A 174 25.88 25.46 11.71
N GLN A 175 24.91 25.56 10.81
CA GLN A 175 24.62 26.84 10.17
C GLN A 175 23.76 27.69 11.12
N MET A 176 24.43 28.29 12.10
CA MET A 176 23.86 29.38 12.89
C MET A 176 23.64 30.60 12.00
N LYS A 177 22.43 31.16 12.07
CA LYS A 177 22.21 32.57 11.80
C LYS A 177 23.06 33.39 12.78
N GLY A 178 24.12 34.02 12.29
CA GLY A 178 24.53 35.36 12.71
C GLY A 178 24.85 35.63 14.18
N THR A 179 25.34 34.68 14.98
CA THR A 179 26.05 34.99 16.24
C THR A 179 27.27 34.08 16.37
N GLY A 180 28.45 34.61 16.09
CA GLY A 180 29.71 33.87 16.13
C GLY A 180 30.08 33.41 17.54
N LYS A 181 29.62 32.22 17.93
CA LYS A 181 30.23 31.39 18.99
C LYS A 181 30.23 29.93 18.53
N CYS A 182 31.44 29.38 18.42
CA CYS A 182 31.70 28.00 18.04
C CYS A 182 31.36 27.07 19.23
N CYS A 183 30.68 25.95 18.98
CA CYS A 183 30.30 24.97 20.02
C CYS A 183 31.44 24.05 20.47
N LEU A 184 32.69 24.48 20.35
CA LEU A 184 33.87 23.74 20.82
C LEU A 184 34.59 24.42 21.99
N ASP A 185 34.09 25.56 22.47
CA ASP A 185 34.64 26.30 23.62
C ASP A 185 33.62 26.45 24.77
N GLU A 186 32.97 25.35 25.17
CA GLU A 186 32.44 25.26 26.54
C GLU A 186 33.29 24.26 27.32
N GLU A 187 34.17 24.85 28.11
CA GLU A 187 35.06 24.22 29.07
C GLU A 187 34.37 23.15 29.90
N GLU A 188 35.15 22.11 30.20
CA GLU A 188 34.92 21.10 31.22
C GLU A 188 34.49 21.72 32.57
N ASN A 189 33.20 21.98 32.75
CA ASN A 189 32.64 22.22 34.08
C ASN A 189 31.91 20.98 34.57
N GLN A 190 32.71 20.09 35.16
CA GLN A 190 32.28 19.13 36.15
C GLN A 190 31.56 19.87 37.29
N THR A 191 30.23 19.96 37.21
CA THR A 191 29.40 20.22 38.39
C THR A 191 28.29 19.19 38.48
N SER A 192 28.35 18.49 39.61
CA SER A 192 27.51 17.40 40.05
C SER A 192 26.01 17.70 39.98
N SER A 193 25.30 16.99 39.10
CA SER A 193 23.93 16.55 39.38
C SER A 193 23.83 15.06 39.05
N SER A 194 23.52 14.29 40.07
CA SER A 194 23.54 12.83 40.11
C SER A 194 22.38 12.22 39.33
N HIS A 195 22.57 11.97 38.03
CA HIS A 195 21.85 10.92 37.32
C HIS A 195 22.86 10.11 36.52
N GLN A 196 23.19 8.93 37.04
CA GLN A 196 23.95 7.90 36.34
C GLN A 196 23.46 7.77 34.89
N LYS A 197 24.26 8.18 33.91
CA LYS A 197 24.04 7.78 32.51
C LYS A 197 24.05 6.26 32.50
N ASN A 198 22.89 5.68 32.25
CA ASN A 198 22.66 4.26 32.39
C ASN A 198 23.33 3.56 31.19
N ASP A 199 24.56 3.03 31.37
CA ASP A 199 25.36 2.28 30.36
C ASP A 199 24.62 1.09 29.71
N LYS A 200 23.40 0.80 30.17
CA LYS A 200 22.52 -0.31 29.78
C LYS A 200 21.59 0.00 28.59
N ILE A 201 21.45 1.25 28.15
CA ILE A 201 20.50 1.63 27.07
C ILE A 201 21.26 1.84 25.75
N CYS A 202 20.75 1.27 24.66
CA CYS A 202 21.26 1.46 23.29
C CYS A 202 20.24 2.20 22.41
N THR A 203 20.74 2.99 21.47
CA THR A 203 19.94 3.67 20.44
C THR A 203 20.26 3.23 19.01
N GLN A 204 21.37 2.53 18.80
CA GLN A 204 21.83 2.11 17.48
C GLN A 204 21.35 0.69 17.16
N LEU A 205 20.65 0.52 16.04
CA LEU A 205 20.19 -0.79 15.53
C LEU A 205 21.15 -1.42 14.51
N TYR A 206 22.09 -0.63 13.99
CA TYR A 206 23.08 -1.02 12.98
C TYR A 206 24.28 -0.06 13.07
N ALA A 207 25.45 -0.50 12.61
CA ALA A 207 26.65 0.33 12.49
C ALA A 207 26.64 1.02 11.12
N LYS A 208 26.62 2.36 11.10
CA LYS A 208 26.59 3.15 9.84
C LYS A 208 27.96 3.08 9.14
N GLU A 209 29.01 2.91 9.92
CA GLU A 209 30.41 2.88 9.51
C GLU A 209 30.75 1.64 8.67
N GLU A 210 29.95 0.58 8.79
CA GLU A 210 30.08 -0.66 8.00
C GLU A 210 29.49 -0.57 6.59
N PHE A 211 28.83 0.54 6.24
CA PHE A 211 28.22 0.69 4.92
C PHE A 211 29.25 1.01 3.85
N GLN A 212 29.13 0.34 2.71
CA GLN A 212 29.95 0.68 1.55
C GLN A 212 29.59 2.10 1.06
N PRO A 213 30.60 2.90 0.65
CA PRO A 213 30.35 4.19 0.02
C PRO A 213 29.67 3.99 -1.34
N LEU A 214 28.95 5.02 -1.80
CA LEU A 214 28.40 5.04 -3.15
C LEU A 214 29.51 5.47 -4.12
N ASP A 215 29.78 4.65 -5.13
CA ASP A 215 30.68 4.99 -6.24
C ASP A 215 29.88 5.00 -7.56
N PRO A 216 29.46 6.19 -8.04
CA PRO A 216 28.69 6.32 -9.29
C PRO A 216 29.46 5.86 -10.53
N THR A 217 30.79 5.73 -10.49
CA THR A 217 31.59 5.31 -11.66
C THR A 217 31.45 3.83 -11.96
N GLN A 218 30.98 3.04 -10.99
CA GLN A 218 30.81 1.60 -11.10
C GLN A 218 29.37 1.19 -11.43
N ASP A 219 28.51 2.15 -11.74
CA ASP A 219 27.15 1.89 -12.19
C ASP A 219 27.12 1.27 -13.59
N LEU A 220 25.99 0.61 -13.92
CA LEU A 220 25.77 0.06 -15.25
C LEU A 220 25.87 1.16 -16.31
N ILE A 221 26.79 0.97 -17.27
CA ILE A 221 26.93 1.83 -18.44
C ILE A 221 25.66 1.78 -19.29
N PHE A 222 25.34 2.89 -19.95
CA PHE A 222 24.29 2.90 -20.96
C PHE A 222 24.75 2.10 -22.19
N PRO A 223 23.94 1.16 -22.73
CA PRO A 223 24.37 0.32 -23.85
C PRO A 223 24.80 1.16 -25.07
N PRO A 224 26.06 1.06 -25.55
CA PRO A 224 26.54 1.86 -26.68
C PRO A 224 25.78 1.60 -27.99
N GLU A 225 25.19 0.41 -28.14
CA GLU A 225 24.33 0.09 -29.28
C GLU A 225 23.08 0.99 -29.33
N LEU A 226 22.49 1.33 -28.17
CA LEU A 226 21.33 2.21 -28.12
C LEU A 226 21.65 3.65 -28.53
N LEU A 227 22.89 4.12 -28.29
CA LEU A 227 23.34 5.42 -28.79
C LEU A 227 23.37 5.43 -30.31
N ARG A 228 23.99 4.41 -30.92
CA ARG A 228 24.04 4.25 -32.38
C ARG A 228 22.64 4.13 -33.00
N MET A 229 21.75 3.35 -32.38
CA MET A 229 20.36 3.22 -32.83
C MET A 229 19.58 4.54 -32.73
N ALA A 230 19.84 5.36 -31.72
CA ALA A 230 19.15 6.63 -31.55
C ALA A 230 19.62 7.67 -32.58
N GLU A 231 20.90 7.65 -32.94
CA GLU A 231 21.55 8.56 -33.90
C GLU A 231 21.34 8.14 -35.37
N ASP A 232 20.80 6.95 -35.61
CA ASP A 232 20.45 6.48 -36.96
C ASP A 232 19.42 7.44 -37.62
N PRO A 233 19.75 8.05 -38.77
CA PRO A 233 18.82 8.93 -39.49
C PRO A 233 17.68 8.17 -40.18
N ASN A 234 17.84 6.87 -40.46
CA ASN A 234 16.89 6.06 -41.22
C ASN A 234 15.87 5.38 -40.30
N LYS A 235 15.13 6.18 -39.53
CA LYS A 235 14.10 5.62 -38.63
C LYS A 235 12.84 5.30 -39.41
N GLU A 236 12.31 4.10 -39.16
CA GLU A 236 11.06 3.65 -39.76
C GLU A 236 9.95 3.51 -38.71
N THR A 237 8.71 3.60 -39.20
CA THR A 237 7.51 3.29 -38.42
C THR A 237 7.52 1.81 -38.04
N LEU A 238 7.34 1.51 -36.75
CA LEU A 238 7.31 0.12 -36.25
C LEU A 238 5.87 -0.34 -36.06
N THR A 239 5.57 -1.56 -36.50
CA THR A 239 4.28 -2.22 -36.34
C THR A 239 4.45 -3.59 -35.68
N PHE A 240 3.77 -3.78 -34.55
CA PHE A 240 3.75 -5.04 -33.80
C PHE A 240 2.34 -5.63 -33.82
N TYR A 241 2.25 -6.91 -34.16
CA TYR A 241 1.00 -7.67 -34.21
C TYR A 241 0.94 -8.66 -33.05
N GLY A 242 0.02 -8.44 -32.12
CA GLY A 242 -0.35 -9.43 -31.10
C GLY A 242 -1.53 -10.28 -31.55
N GLU A 243 -2.05 -11.10 -30.64
CA GLU A 243 -3.20 -11.97 -30.92
C GLU A 243 -4.46 -11.18 -31.29
N ARG A 244 -4.67 -10.02 -30.65
CA ARG A 244 -5.90 -9.20 -30.82
C ARG A 244 -5.65 -7.72 -31.09
N ILE A 245 -4.44 -7.23 -30.79
CA ILE A 245 -4.10 -5.80 -30.84
C ILE A 245 -2.92 -5.60 -31.79
N THR A 246 -3.01 -4.55 -32.61
CA THR A 246 -1.90 -4.01 -33.40
C THR A 246 -1.38 -2.73 -32.76
N TRP A 247 -0.06 -2.63 -32.58
CA TRP A 247 0.61 -1.43 -32.11
C TRP A 247 1.40 -0.79 -33.24
N ILE A 248 1.18 0.49 -33.49
CA ILE A 248 1.91 1.24 -34.54
C ILE A 248 2.63 2.42 -33.88
N SER A 249 3.94 2.51 -34.07
CA SER A 249 4.80 3.57 -33.53
C SER A 249 5.45 4.36 -34.67
N PRO A 250 4.75 5.40 -35.19
CA PRO A 250 5.30 6.29 -36.22
C PRO A 250 6.47 7.12 -35.70
N VAL A 251 7.31 7.57 -36.63
CA VAL A 251 8.52 8.36 -36.33
C VAL A 251 8.37 9.82 -36.70
N THR A 252 7.46 10.13 -37.63
CA THR A 252 7.17 11.51 -38.04
C THR A 252 5.75 11.92 -37.66
N LEU A 253 5.55 13.23 -37.45
CA LEU A 253 4.23 13.80 -37.25
C LEU A 253 3.31 13.52 -38.46
N LYS A 254 3.85 13.57 -39.68
CA LYS A 254 3.07 13.32 -40.91
C LYS A 254 2.45 11.91 -40.92
N GLU A 255 3.24 10.87 -40.64
CA GLU A 255 2.74 9.49 -40.59
C GLU A 255 1.69 9.31 -39.50
N LEU A 256 1.88 9.93 -38.33
CA LEU A 256 0.89 9.87 -37.25
C LEU A 256 -0.47 10.45 -37.68
N LEU A 257 -0.46 11.57 -38.39
CA LEU A 257 -1.69 12.21 -38.89
C LEU A 257 -2.37 11.36 -39.96
N GLU A 258 -1.60 10.71 -40.84
CA GLU A 258 -2.14 9.75 -41.82
C GLU A 258 -2.76 8.53 -41.14
N LEU A 259 -2.10 7.99 -40.11
CA LEU A 259 -2.63 6.90 -39.28
C LEU A 259 -3.87 7.32 -38.51
N LYS A 260 -3.95 8.56 -38.06
CA LYS A 260 -5.12 9.07 -37.32
C LYS A 260 -6.33 9.28 -38.23
N VAL A 261 -6.13 9.66 -39.49
CA VAL A 261 -7.19 9.66 -40.52
C VAL A 261 -7.63 8.22 -40.84
N LYS A 262 -6.69 7.28 -40.94
CA LYS A 262 -7.00 5.87 -41.23
C LYS A 262 -7.71 5.17 -40.07
N TYR A 263 -7.34 5.50 -38.83
CA TYR A 263 -7.85 4.90 -37.61
C TYR A 263 -8.30 5.97 -36.59
N PRO A 264 -9.37 6.72 -36.87
CA PRO A 264 -9.78 7.87 -36.06
C PRO A 264 -10.21 7.47 -34.64
N LYS A 265 -10.67 6.23 -34.43
CA LYS A 265 -11.05 5.71 -33.11
C LYS A 265 -9.87 5.17 -32.28
N SER A 266 -8.68 5.03 -32.88
CA SER A 266 -7.52 4.49 -32.16
C SER A 266 -7.00 5.50 -31.14
N PRO A 267 -6.81 5.09 -29.88
CA PRO A 267 -6.23 5.96 -28.86
C PRO A 267 -4.73 6.16 -29.12
N LEU A 268 -4.24 7.32 -28.69
CA LEU A 268 -2.81 7.59 -28.62
C LEU A 268 -2.28 7.11 -27.26
N VAL A 269 -1.24 6.28 -27.27
CA VAL A 269 -0.64 5.71 -26.06
C VAL A 269 0.79 6.22 -25.89
N VAL A 270 0.98 7.09 -24.90
CA VAL A 270 2.30 7.55 -24.43
C VAL A 270 2.67 6.83 -23.13
N GLY A 271 2.12 7.29 -22.00
CA GLY A 271 2.43 6.73 -20.67
C GLY A 271 1.63 5.48 -20.29
N ASN A 272 0.55 5.17 -21.01
CA ASN A 272 -0.40 4.09 -20.71
C ASN A 272 -1.04 4.12 -19.30
N THR A 273 -0.93 5.23 -18.57
CA THR A 273 -1.43 5.39 -17.19
C THR A 273 -2.94 5.66 -17.09
N SER A 274 -3.62 5.80 -18.23
CA SER A 274 -5.09 5.95 -18.34
C SER A 274 -5.69 4.81 -19.15
N VAL A 275 -5.18 4.57 -20.36
CA VAL A 275 -5.64 3.49 -21.27
C VAL A 275 -5.40 2.11 -20.64
N GLY A 276 -4.22 1.84 -20.08
CA GLY A 276 -3.89 0.56 -19.46
C GLY A 276 -4.85 0.17 -18.33
N PRO A 277 -5.06 1.02 -17.31
CA PRO A 277 -6.07 0.77 -16.28
C PRO A 277 -7.49 0.61 -16.84
N ALA A 278 -7.89 1.38 -17.86
CA ALA A 278 -9.22 1.23 -18.47
C ALA A 278 -9.37 -0.13 -19.18
N MET A 279 -8.36 -0.57 -19.92
CA MET A 279 -8.36 -1.90 -20.55
C MET A 279 -8.36 -3.02 -19.52
N LYS A 280 -7.56 -2.90 -18.45
CA LYS A 280 -7.44 -3.94 -17.43
C LYS A 280 -8.63 -4.05 -16.48
N PHE A 281 -9.22 -2.92 -16.08
CA PHE A 281 -10.20 -2.90 -14.99
C PHE A 281 -11.62 -2.46 -15.41
N GLN A 282 -11.77 -1.85 -16.58
CA GLN A 282 -13.06 -1.34 -17.09
C GLN A 282 -13.54 -2.08 -18.34
N GLY A 283 -12.78 -3.09 -18.81
CA GLY A 283 -13.15 -3.91 -19.96
C GLY A 283 -13.05 -3.20 -21.32
N HIS A 284 -12.36 -2.05 -21.38
CA HIS A 284 -12.15 -1.37 -22.66
C HIS A 284 -11.24 -2.20 -23.58
N PHE A 285 -11.55 -2.23 -24.87
CA PHE A 285 -10.75 -2.94 -25.86
C PHE A 285 -10.50 -2.05 -27.09
N HIS A 286 -9.25 -1.99 -27.52
CA HIS A 286 -8.81 -1.22 -28.68
C HIS A 286 -8.00 -2.13 -29.61
N PRO A 287 -8.49 -2.46 -30.81
CA PRO A 287 -7.78 -3.37 -31.72
C PRO A 287 -6.51 -2.75 -32.31
N ILE A 288 -6.41 -1.41 -32.32
CA ILE A 288 -5.26 -0.67 -32.82
C ILE A 288 -4.87 0.40 -31.80
N LEU A 289 -3.59 0.42 -31.44
CA LEU A 289 -2.98 1.43 -30.57
C LEU A 289 -1.91 2.19 -31.36
N LEU A 290 -1.94 3.52 -31.29
CA LEU A 290 -0.94 4.38 -31.93
C LEU A 290 -0.03 4.96 -30.84
N SER A 291 1.30 4.83 -30.99
CA SER A 291 2.24 5.39 -30.02
C SER A 291 3.09 6.50 -30.64
N PRO A 292 2.80 7.77 -30.28
CA PRO A 292 3.50 8.92 -30.86
C PRO A 292 4.81 9.25 -30.11
N ALA A 293 5.27 8.38 -29.21
CA ALA A 293 6.38 8.66 -28.30
C ALA A 293 7.75 8.89 -28.98
N ARG A 294 7.88 8.54 -30.27
CA ARG A 294 9.10 8.72 -31.08
C ARG A 294 9.12 10.03 -31.87
N ILE A 295 8.07 10.85 -31.78
CA ILE A 295 7.92 12.11 -32.52
C ILE A 295 8.40 13.27 -31.65
N SER A 296 9.47 13.94 -32.08
CA SER A 296 10.13 15.02 -31.34
C SER A 296 9.26 16.26 -31.15
N GLU A 297 8.42 16.59 -32.13
CA GLU A 297 7.58 17.78 -32.19
C GLU A 297 6.62 17.82 -31.00
N LEU A 298 6.17 16.65 -30.53
CA LEU A 298 5.27 16.51 -29.39
C LEU A 298 5.98 16.69 -28.04
N SER A 299 7.31 16.80 -28.00
CA SER A 299 8.09 17.02 -26.78
C SER A 299 8.78 18.39 -26.76
N MET A 300 8.51 19.25 -27.74
CA MET A 300 9.09 20.58 -27.80
C MET A 300 8.51 21.51 -26.73
N VAL A 301 9.35 22.42 -26.24
CA VAL A 301 8.97 23.46 -25.29
C VAL A 301 9.43 24.78 -25.86
N THR A 302 8.52 25.73 -26.02
CA THR A 302 8.84 27.06 -26.53
C THR A 302 8.32 28.13 -25.58
N ASN A 303 9.22 29.02 -25.17
CA ASN A 303 8.90 30.20 -24.39
C ASN A 303 8.52 31.32 -25.37
N THR A 304 7.32 31.88 -25.22
CA THR A 304 6.82 32.99 -26.03
C THR A 304 6.70 34.24 -25.15
N ASN A 305 6.52 35.42 -25.74
CA ASN A 305 6.42 36.66 -24.96
C ASN A 305 5.18 36.69 -24.04
N ASP A 306 4.16 35.90 -24.38
CA ASP A 306 2.85 35.82 -23.75
C ASP A 306 2.64 34.54 -22.92
N GLY A 307 3.54 33.55 -22.97
CA GLY A 307 3.43 32.35 -22.15
C GLY A 307 4.42 31.24 -22.47
N LEU A 308 4.08 30.04 -22.01
CA LEU A 308 4.86 28.83 -22.21
C LEU A 308 4.05 27.80 -23.00
N THR A 309 4.59 27.33 -24.12
CA THR A 309 3.99 26.25 -24.91
C THR A 309 4.72 24.95 -24.65
N ILE A 310 4.02 23.94 -24.13
CA ILE A 310 4.58 22.64 -23.76
C ILE A 310 3.97 21.55 -24.64
N GLY A 311 4.82 20.76 -25.28
CA GLY A 311 4.43 19.62 -26.10
C GLY A 311 3.59 18.58 -25.35
N ALA A 312 2.60 18.01 -26.05
CA ALA A 312 1.66 17.06 -25.48
C ALA A 312 2.30 15.74 -24.99
N GLY A 313 3.45 15.37 -25.56
CA GLY A 313 4.24 14.19 -25.21
C GLY A 313 5.13 14.35 -23.98
N CYS A 314 5.33 15.58 -23.47
CA CYS A 314 6.12 15.82 -22.27
C CYS A 314 5.54 15.08 -21.05
N SER A 315 6.38 14.33 -20.34
CA SER A 315 5.98 13.68 -19.08
C SER A 315 5.63 14.71 -18.00
N LEU A 316 4.73 14.37 -17.07
CA LEU A 316 4.35 15.28 -15.99
C LEU A 316 5.54 15.66 -15.09
N ASP A 317 6.55 14.79 -14.97
CA ASP A 317 7.80 15.15 -14.26
C ASP A 317 8.63 16.18 -15.04
N GLN A 318 8.71 16.08 -16.38
CA GLN A 318 9.31 17.15 -17.20
C GLN A 318 8.54 18.45 -17.07
N VAL A 319 7.21 18.42 -17.12
CA VAL A 319 6.37 19.62 -16.91
C VAL A 319 6.70 20.25 -15.55
N LYS A 320 6.82 19.44 -14.50
CA LYS A 320 7.21 19.92 -13.16
C LYS A 320 8.58 20.59 -13.17
N GLN A 321 9.59 20.02 -13.84
CA GLN A 321 10.92 20.60 -13.94
C GLN A 321 10.90 21.93 -14.71
N ILE A 322 10.29 21.95 -15.90
CA ILE A 322 10.15 23.16 -16.74
C ILE A 322 9.48 24.30 -15.96
N LEU A 323 8.35 24.02 -15.31
CA LEU A 323 7.64 25.03 -14.54
C LEU A 323 8.45 25.51 -13.32
N THR A 324 9.22 24.62 -12.67
CA THR A 324 10.09 25.00 -11.55
C THR A 324 11.16 25.97 -12.00
N ASP A 325 11.78 25.69 -13.15
CA ASP A 325 12.82 26.55 -13.74
C ASP A 325 12.23 27.91 -14.14
N GLU A 326 11.07 27.95 -14.80
CA GLU A 326 10.45 29.22 -15.22
C GLU A 326 9.97 30.06 -14.03
N VAL A 327 9.43 29.44 -12.98
CA VAL A 327 9.06 30.12 -11.72
C VAL A 327 10.27 30.75 -11.04
N SER A 328 11.46 30.17 -11.19
CA SER A 328 12.69 30.73 -10.60
C SER A 328 13.25 31.94 -11.36
N LYS A 329 12.92 32.09 -12.66
CA LYS A 329 13.46 33.13 -13.55
C LYS A 329 12.54 34.34 -13.69
N LEU A 330 11.23 34.11 -13.65
CA LEU A 330 10.22 35.12 -13.95
C LEU A 330 9.67 35.78 -12.68
N PRO A 331 9.16 37.02 -12.77
CA PRO A 331 8.46 37.66 -11.66
C PRO A 331 7.27 36.83 -11.15
N GLU A 332 7.01 36.88 -9.84
CA GLU A 332 5.90 36.17 -9.18
C GLU A 332 4.54 36.47 -9.85
N GLU A 333 4.35 37.72 -10.30
CA GLU A 333 3.13 38.15 -10.99
C GLU A 333 2.89 37.46 -12.34
N LYS A 334 3.93 36.97 -13.03
CA LYS A 334 3.82 36.28 -14.32
C LYS A 334 3.69 34.77 -14.21
N THR A 335 3.78 34.21 -13.00
CA THR A 335 3.99 32.77 -12.78
C THR A 335 2.92 32.12 -11.90
N ARG A 336 1.81 32.79 -11.61
CA ARG A 336 0.79 32.31 -10.67
C ARG A 336 0.13 31.01 -11.15
N THR A 337 -0.18 30.90 -12.44
CA THR A 337 -0.66 29.65 -13.05
C THR A 337 0.38 28.53 -12.93
N TYR A 338 1.66 28.83 -13.15
CA TYR A 338 2.75 27.86 -13.05
C TYR A 338 2.92 27.36 -11.62
N GLN A 339 2.86 28.25 -10.62
CA GLN A 339 2.90 27.91 -9.21
C GLN A 339 1.72 27.02 -8.78
N ALA A 340 0.51 27.32 -9.26
CA ALA A 340 -0.67 26.50 -9.01
C ALA A 340 -0.52 25.08 -9.59
N LEU A 341 -0.01 24.95 -10.83
CA LEU A 341 0.28 23.66 -11.44
C LEU A 341 1.36 22.88 -10.66
N LEU A 342 2.46 23.54 -10.28
CA LEU A 342 3.53 22.93 -9.48
C LEU A 342 3.02 22.39 -8.14
N LYS A 343 2.13 23.14 -7.47
CA LYS A 343 1.52 22.73 -6.20
C LYS A 343 0.80 21.39 -6.34
N HIS A 344 -0.01 21.21 -7.39
CA HIS A 344 -0.70 19.95 -7.63
C HIS A 344 0.25 18.84 -8.10
N LEU A 345 1.20 19.14 -9.00
CA LEU A 345 2.19 18.17 -9.50
C LEU A 345 3.03 17.52 -8.39
N LYS A 346 3.33 18.24 -7.29
CA LYS A 346 4.04 17.69 -6.12
C LYS A 346 3.28 16.56 -5.41
N SER A 347 1.96 16.51 -5.54
CA SER A 347 1.10 15.52 -4.87
C SER A 347 0.44 14.52 -5.81
N LEU A 348 0.43 14.82 -7.11
CA LEU A 348 -0.15 14.00 -8.16
C LEU A 348 0.64 12.69 -8.32
N ALA A 349 0.02 11.59 -7.89
CA ALA A 349 0.59 10.24 -7.95
C ALA A 349 1.98 10.11 -7.29
N GLY A 350 2.67 9.00 -7.56
CA GLY A 350 4.10 8.85 -7.29
C GLY A 350 4.98 9.30 -8.45
N GLN A 351 6.30 9.43 -8.21
CA GLN A 351 7.27 9.82 -9.24
C GLN A 351 7.23 8.88 -10.46
N GLN A 352 7.04 7.58 -10.24
CA GLN A 352 6.95 6.58 -11.30
C GLN A 352 5.84 6.88 -12.32
N ILE A 353 4.66 7.28 -11.82
CA ILE A 353 3.53 7.64 -12.67
C ILE A 353 3.78 8.98 -13.34
N ARG A 354 4.34 9.97 -12.65
CA ARG A 354 4.66 11.29 -13.27
C ARG A 354 5.70 11.18 -14.38
N ASN A 355 6.64 10.25 -14.27
CA ASN A 355 7.64 9.98 -15.31
C ASN A 355 7.03 9.35 -16.57
N MET A 356 5.91 8.63 -16.43
CA MET A 356 5.23 7.95 -17.54
C MET A 356 4.10 8.79 -18.14
N ALA A 357 3.23 9.34 -17.29
CA ALA A 357 2.07 10.12 -17.70
C ALA A 357 2.51 11.37 -18.48
N SER A 358 1.86 11.63 -19.61
CA SER A 358 2.12 12.79 -20.46
C SER A 358 1.12 13.93 -20.21
N LEU A 359 1.51 15.18 -20.43
CA LEU A 359 0.61 16.34 -20.35
C LEU A 359 -0.62 16.18 -21.24
N GLY A 360 -0.44 15.79 -22.49
CA GLY A 360 -1.53 15.60 -23.44
C GLY A 360 -2.47 14.46 -23.04
N GLY A 361 -1.92 13.32 -22.64
CA GLY A 361 -2.71 12.21 -22.09
C GLY A 361 -3.53 12.62 -20.85
N HIS A 362 -2.99 13.47 -19.97
CA HIS A 362 -3.70 13.99 -18.82
C HIS A 362 -4.88 14.89 -19.24
N VAL A 363 -4.63 15.87 -20.12
CA VAL A 363 -5.66 16.79 -20.64
C VAL A 363 -6.76 16.04 -21.39
N MET A 364 -6.37 15.16 -22.32
CA MET A 364 -7.28 14.43 -23.20
C MET A 364 -8.09 13.34 -22.48
N SER A 365 -7.58 12.79 -21.37
CA SER A 365 -8.33 11.80 -20.58
C SER A 365 -9.58 12.37 -19.90
N ARG A 366 -9.60 13.69 -19.65
CA ARG A 366 -10.73 14.43 -19.05
C ARG A 366 -11.33 13.80 -17.79
N HIS A 367 -10.52 13.06 -17.04
CA HIS A 367 -10.98 12.46 -15.78
C HIS A 367 -11.58 13.55 -14.88
N GLY A 368 -12.78 13.33 -14.35
CA GLY A 368 -13.44 14.28 -13.46
C GLY A 368 -12.63 14.61 -12.20
N TYR A 369 -11.68 13.75 -11.83
CA TYR A 369 -10.73 13.93 -10.73
C TYR A 369 -9.35 14.46 -11.17
N SER A 370 -9.22 14.98 -12.40
CA SER A 370 -7.96 15.55 -12.88
C SER A 370 -7.50 16.71 -11.99
N ASP A 371 -6.25 16.66 -11.50
CA ASP A 371 -5.64 17.74 -10.71
C ASP A 371 -5.11 18.91 -11.57
N LEU A 372 -4.94 18.76 -12.89
CA LEU A 372 -4.37 19.81 -13.76
C LEU A 372 -5.42 20.56 -14.59
N ASN A 373 -6.40 19.85 -15.16
CA ASN A 373 -7.44 20.46 -16.01
C ASN A 373 -8.19 21.64 -15.36
N PRO A 374 -8.61 21.59 -14.08
CA PRO A 374 -9.23 22.75 -13.44
C PRO A 374 -8.33 23.99 -13.42
N ILE A 375 -7.02 23.80 -13.23
CA ILE A 375 -6.04 24.90 -13.16
C ILE A 375 -5.77 25.45 -14.56
N LEU A 376 -5.52 24.56 -15.53
CA LEU A 376 -5.27 24.95 -16.92
C LEU A 376 -6.48 25.71 -17.50
N ALA A 377 -7.70 25.26 -17.21
CA ALA A 377 -8.91 25.95 -17.65
C ALA A 377 -9.11 27.30 -16.95
N ALA A 378 -8.87 27.36 -15.62
CA ALA A 378 -8.93 28.62 -14.89
C ALA A 378 -7.92 29.65 -15.42
N GLY A 379 -6.70 29.20 -15.76
CA GLY A 379 -5.61 30.01 -16.32
C GLY A 379 -5.70 30.27 -17.82
N ASN A 380 -6.85 30.09 -18.46
CA ASN A 380 -7.08 30.36 -19.89
C ASN A 380 -6.10 29.65 -20.84
N ALA A 381 -5.67 28.42 -20.51
CA ALA A 381 -4.79 27.67 -21.40
C ALA A 381 -5.45 27.38 -22.75
N THR A 382 -4.66 27.31 -23.82
CA THR A 382 -5.12 26.96 -25.16
C THR A 382 -4.49 25.66 -25.64
N LEU A 383 -5.23 24.92 -26.44
CA LEU A 383 -4.85 23.64 -27.01
C LEU A 383 -4.53 23.82 -28.48
N ASN A 384 -3.30 23.50 -28.86
CA ASN A 384 -2.85 23.52 -30.24
C ASN A 384 -3.11 22.14 -30.85
N LEU A 385 -4.07 22.08 -31.77
CA LEU A 385 -4.50 20.87 -32.45
C LEU A 385 -3.91 20.82 -33.85
N VAL A 386 -3.61 19.61 -34.32
CA VAL A 386 -3.11 19.37 -35.66
C VAL A 386 -3.80 18.15 -36.28
N SER A 387 -4.19 18.28 -37.54
CA SER A 387 -4.68 17.20 -38.42
C SER A 387 -3.91 17.22 -39.74
N LYS A 388 -4.26 16.29 -40.64
CA LYS A 388 -3.79 16.34 -42.03
C LYS A 388 -4.25 17.60 -42.78
N GLU A 389 -5.38 18.19 -42.40
CA GLU A 389 -5.97 19.37 -43.06
C GLU A 389 -5.34 20.69 -42.60
N GLY A 390 -4.74 20.72 -41.42
CA GLY A 390 -4.06 21.91 -40.90
C GLY A 390 -3.97 21.95 -39.38
N ARG A 391 -3.55 23.10 -38.86
CA ARG A 391 -3.50 23.40 -37.42
C ARG A 391 -4.68 24.30 -37.04
N ARG A 392 -5.23 24.08 -35.85
CA ARG A 392 -6.18 25.00 -35.22
C ARG A 392 -5.93 25.09 -33.72
N GLN A 393 -6.33 26.21 -33.12
CA GLN A 393 -6.24 26.41 -31.68
C GLN A 393 -7.65 26.48 -31.10
N ILE A 394 -7.86 25.80 -29.97
CA ILE A 394 -9.11 25.89 -29.21
C ILE A 394 -8.81 26.22 -27.74
N PRO A 395 -9.67 26.97 -27.04
CA PRO A 395 -9.51 27.22 -25.61
C PRO A 395 -9.79 25.96 -24.80
N LEU A 396 -9.04 25.74 -23.72
CA LEU A 396 -9.38 24.74 -22.71
C LEU A 396 -10.42 25.33 -21.76
N ASN A 397 -11.71 25.10 -22.06
CA ASN A 397 -12.83 25.66 -21.31
C ASN A 397 -13.81 24.56 -20.85
N GLU A 398 -14.92 24.97 -20.23
CA GLU A 398 -15.99 24.10 -19.75
C GLU A 398 -16.61 23.23 -20.86
N HIS A 399 -16.71 23.76 -22.08
CA HIS A 399 -17.29 23.04 -23.21
C HIS A 399 -16.38 21.91 -23.70
N PHE A 400 -15.06 22.15 -23.77
CA PHE A 400 -14.09 21.11 -24.05
C PHE A 400 -14.11 20.02 -22.98
N LEU A 401 -14.11 20.42 -21.70
CA LEU A 401 -14.06 19.48 -20.57
C LEU A 401 -15.33 18.64 -20.45
N ALA A 402 -16.48 19.19 -20.84
CA ALA A 402 -17.74 18.47 -20.97
C ALA A 402 -17.81 17.54 -22.20
N GLY A 403 -16.84 17.63 -23.13
CA GLY A 403 -16.83 16.86 -24.37
C GLY A 403 -17.90 17.29 -25.37
N LEU A 404 -18.24 18.59 -25.41
CA LEU A 404 -19.19 19.10 -26.39
C LEU A 404 -18.56 19.10 -27.79
N PRO A 405 -19.20 18.49 -28.82
CA PRO A 405 -18.58 18.29 -30.13
C PRO A 405 -17.99 19.55 -30.78
N ASN A 406 -18.63 20.70 -30.59
CA ASN A 406 -18.21 21.97 -31.19
C ASN A 406 -16.94 22.57 -30.54
N ALA A 407 -16.61 22.13 -29.32
CA ALA A 407 -15.44 22.55 -28.55
C ALA A 407 -14.41 21.42 -28.39
N ASP A 408 -14.62 20.29 -29.07
CA ASP A 408 -13.78 19.10 -29.00
C ASP A 408 -12.84 18.99 -30.22
N LEU A 409 -11.90 18.06 -30.14
CA LEU A 409 -11.10 17.59 -31.25
C LEU A 409 -11.99 16.83 -32.24
N LYS A 410 -11.70 17.00 -33.52
CA LYS A 410 -12.20 16.07 -34.53
C LYS A 410 -11.51 14.71 -34.36
N PRO A 411 -12.15 13.58 -34.72
CA PRO A 411 -11.56 12.24 -34.54
C PRO A 411 -10.18 12.03 -35.21
N GLU A 412 -9.89 12.76 -36.28
CA GLU A 412 -8.64 12.77 -37.03
C GLU A 412 -7.57 13.74 -36.48
N GLU A 413 -7.92 14.59 -35.52
CA GLU A 413 -7.00 15.53 -34.89
C GLU A 413 -6.25 14.91 -33.72
N ILE A 414 -5.08 15.48 -33.44
CA ILE A 414 -4.31 15.19 -32.23
C ILE A 414 -3.97 16.50 -31.52
N LEU A 415 -3.66 16.40 -30.23
CA LEU A 415 -3.10 17.50 -29.44
C LEU A 415 -1.58 17.57 -29.68
N GLU A 416 -1.10 18.67 -30.26
CA GLU A 416 0.34 18.92 -30.50
C GLU A 416 1.00 19.47 -29.24
N SER A 417 0.40 20.50 -28.63
CA SER A 417 0.91 21.19 -27.45
C SER A 417 -0.18 21.92 -26.68
N VAL A 418 0.13 22.29 -25.43
CA VAL A 418 -0.70 23.15 -24.59
C VAL A 418 0.06 24.46 -24.36
N HIS A 419 -0.57 25.58 -24.69
CA HIS A 419 -0.04 26.91 -24.38
C HIS A 419 -0.64 27.42 -23.07
N ILE A 420 0.22 27.83 -22.15
CA ILE A 420 -0.13 28.31 -20.81
C ILE A 420 0.33 29.77 -20.73
N PRO A 421 -0.61 30.74 -20.69
CA PRO A 421 -0.24 32.15 -20.70
C PRO A 421 0.43 32.58 -19.39
N HIS A 422 1.26 33.63 -19.45
CA HIS A 422 1.69 34.34 -18.25
C HIS A 422 0.49 34.96 -17.54
N SER A 423 0.52 34.95 -16.20
CA SER A 423 -0.46 35.70 -15.44
C SER A 423 -0.20 37.21 -15.52
N GLU A 424 -1.26 38.01 -15.47
CA GLU A 424 -1.18 39.47 -15.44
C GLU A 424 -0.91 40.01 -14.03
N LYS A 425 -0.44 41.27 -13.93
CA LYS A 425 -0.09 41.94 -12.67
C LYS A 425 -1.19 41.87 -11.59
N TRP A 426 -2.44 42.08 -12.00
CA TRP A 426 -3.62 42.11 -11.13
C TRP A 426 -4.44 40.81 -11.19
N GLU A 427 -3.85 39.73 -11.69
CA GLU A 427 -4.52 38.44 -11.91
C GLU A 427 -3.99 37.37 -10.95
N PHE A 428 -4.84 36.79 -10.12
CA PHE A 428 -4.47 35.74 -9.18
C PHE A 428 -5.00 34.40 -9.65
N VAL A 429 -4.15 33.37 -9.64
CA VAL A 429 -4.51 31.98 -9.93
C VAL A 429 -4.07 31.11 -8.77
N VAL A 430 -5.02 30.37 -8.18
CA VAL A 430 -4.80 29.53 -6.99
C VAL A 430 -5.45 28.17 -7.20
N ALA A 431 -4.84 27.13 -6.61
CA ALA A 431 -5.36 25.77 -6.68
C ALA A 431 -5.45 25.13 -5.29
N PHE A 432 -6.50 24.31 -5.10
CA PHE A 432 -6.71 23.51 -3.89
C PHE A 432 -7.08 22.08 -4.26
N ARG A 433 -6.68 21.14 -3.42
CA ARG A 433 -7.09 19.73 -3.49
C ARG A 433 -7.34 19.18 -2.10
N GLN A 434 -8.30 18.27 -2.00
CA GLN A 434 -8.51 17.42 -0.84
C GLN A 434 -8.63 15.97 -1.31
N ALA A 435 -7.95 15.08 -0.59
CA ALA A 435 -7.96 13.64 -0.85
C ALA A 435 -7.84 12.88 0.48
N GLN A 436 -8.03 11.56 0.43
CA GLN A 436 -7.88 10.67 1.59
C GLN A 436 -6.45 10.66 2.17
N CYS A 437 -5.44 10.92 1.34
CA CYS A 437 -4.06 11.16 1.78
C CYS A 437 -3.41 12.28 0.96
N GLN A 438 -2.32 12.85 1.49
CA GLN A 438 -1.70 14.06 0.94
C GLN A 438 -1.14 13.87 -0.48
N GLN A 439 -0.65 12.67 -0.80
CA GLN A 439 -0.01 12.34 -2.08
C GLN A 439 -0.42 10.94 -2.54
N ASN A 440 -0.30 10.66 -3.84
CA ASN A 440 -0.59 9.34 -4.42
C ASN A 440 -2.02 8.83 -4.13
N ALA A 441 -2.98 9.75 -4.12
CA ALA A 441 -4.41 9.45 -4.09
C ALA A 441 -5.19 10.38 -5.01
N LEU A 442 -6.28 9.86 -5.57
CA LEU A 442 -7.24 10.66 -6.33
C LEU A 442 -7.92 11.69 -5.40
N PRO A 443 -8.16 12.92 -5.88
CA PRO A 443 -8.85 13.94 -5.09
C PRO A 443 -10.34 13.61 -4.93
N ASP A 444 -10.86 13.85 -3.72
CA ASP A 444 -12.30 13.86 -3.45
C ASP A 444 -12.95 15.09 -4.11
N VAL A 445 -12.31 16.26 -3.94
CA VAL A 445 -12.58 17.52 -4.64
C VAL A 445 -11.27 18.25 -4.87
N ASN A 446 -11.12 18.87 -6.04
CA ASN A 446 -10.05 19.80 -6.35
C ASN A 446 -10.59 21.00 -7.12
N CYS A 447 -9.80 22.07 -7.25
CA CYS A 447 -10.19 23.23 -8.01
C CYS A 447 -9.00 24.03 -8.55
N GLY A 448 -9.27 24.77 -9.63
CA GLY A 448 -8.46 25.88 -10.11
C GLY A 448 -9.33 27.13 -10.10
N MET A 449 -8.82 28.21 -9.51
CA MET A 449 -9.57 29.45 -9.33
C MET A 449 -8.73 30.62 -9.83
N ARG A 450 -9.32 31.49 -10.64
CA ARG A 450 -8.70 32.69 -11.18
C ARG A 450 -9.56 33.92 -10.92
N VAL A 451 -8.94 35.03 -10.52
CA VAL A 451 -9.57 36.35 -10.49
C VAL A 451 -8.64 37.40 -11.09
N LEU A 452 -9.18 38.26 -11.95
CA LEU A 452 -8.52 39.43 -12.51
C LEU A 452 -9.23 40.68 -11.98
N PHE A 453 -8.47 41.64 -11.48
CA PHE A 453 -9.00 42.92 -11.02
C PHE A 453 -8.80 44.05 -12.03
N LYS A 454 -9.67 45.06 -11.98
CA LYS A 454 -9.37 46.34 -12.64
C LYS A 454 -8.11 46.94 -12.02
N GLU A 455 -7.32 47.62 -12.85
CA GLU A 455 -6.04 48.17 -12.42
C GLU A 455 -6.20 49.08 -11.18
N CYS A 456 -5.39 48.81 -10.15
CA CYS A 456 -5.40 49.53 -8.88
C CYS A 456 -6.73 49.48 -8.07
N THR A 457 -7.60 48.50 -8.31
CA THR A 457 -8.83 48.26 -7.51
C THR A 457 -8.99 46.79 -7.07
N ASP A 458 -9.97 46.53 -6.20
CA ASP A 458 -10.54 45.21 -5.84
C ASP A 458 -11.76 44.82 -6.66
N THR A 459 -12.11 45.61 -7.67
CA THR A 459 -13.29 45.34 -8.49
C THR A 459 -12.97 44.24 -9.49
N ILE A 460 -13.75 43.15 -9.44
CA ILE A 460 -13.57 41.98 -10.28
C ILE A 460 -13.80 42.35 -11.75
N ALA A 461 -12.77 42.21 -12.57
CA ALA A 461 -12.82 42.34 -14.03
C ALA A 461 -12.99 40.98 -14.73
N GLY A 462 -12.49 39.90 -14.13
CA GLY A 462 -12.66 38.54 -14.63
C GLY A 462 -12.62 37.51 -13.49
N LEU A 463 -13.40 36.44 -13.60
CA LEU A 463 -13.47 35.39 -12.60
C LEU A 463 -13.67 34.04 -13.30
N GLY A 464 -12.93 33.02 -12.88
CA GLY A 464 -13.05 31.65 -13.39
C GLY A 464 -12.87 30.64 -12.27
N LEU A 465 -13.90 29.84 -12.01
CA LEU A 465 -13.91 28.85 -10.93
C LEU A 465 -14.21 27.46 -11.50
N PHE A 466 -13.21 26.59 -11.49
CA PHE A 466 -13.32 25.22 -12.01
C PHE A 466 -13.11 24.20 -10.91
N TYR A 467 -13.95 23.16 -10.87
CA TYR A 467 -13.95 22.12 -9.85
C TYR A 467 -13.90 20.72 -10.47
N GLY A 468 -13.12 19.82 -9.88
CA GLY A 468 -13.14 18.38 -10.14
C GLY A 468 -13.63 17.58 -8.94
N GLY A 469 -13.93 16.29 -9.16
CA GLY A 469 -14.45 15.35 -8.14
C GLY A 469 -15.96 15.47 -7.86
N ILE A 470 -16.64 16.42 -8.52
CA ILE A 470 -18.08 16.68 -8.34
C ILE A 470 -18.93 15.90 -9.34
N ARG A 471 -18.52 15.84 -10.61
CA ARG A 471 -19.18 15.11 -11.70
C ARG A 471 -18.17 14.18 -12.39
N SER A 472 -18.62 13.50 -13.45
CA SER A 472 -17.75 12.64 -14.28
C SER A 472 -16.61 13.41 -14.98
N THR A 473 -16.78 14.71 -15.19
CA THR A 473 -15.80 15.63 -15.77
C THR A 473 -15.59 16.86 -14.86
N THR A 474 -14.57 17.66 -15.16
CA THR A 474 -14.35 18.97 -14.53
C THR A 474 -15.48 19.92 -14.93
N VAL A 475 -15.99 20.69 -13.96
CA VAL A 475 -17.12 21.63 -14.14
C VAL A 475 -16.70 23.06 -13.80
N SER A 476 -17.40 24.04 -14.39
CA SER A 476 -17.19 25.48 -14.15
C SER A 476 -18.39 26.10 -13.45
N ALA A 477 -18.17 27.05 -12.53
CA ALA A 477 -19.22 27.86 -11.91
C ALA A 477 -19.49 29.11 -12.76
N HIS A 478 -19.68 28.91 -14.07
CA HIS A 478 -19.66 29.99 -15.06
C HIS A 478 -20.73 31.05 -14.75
N ARG A 479 -21.97 30.63 -14.45
CA ARG A 479 -23.08 31.56 -14.17
C ARG A 479 -22.82 32.36 -12.91
N SER A 480 -22.31 31.70 -11.88
CA SER A 480 -21.91 32.34 -10.62
C SER A 480 -20.80 33.37 -10.88
N CYS A 481 -19.80 33.02 -11.70
CA CYS A 481 -18.73 33.93 -12.06
C CYS A 481 -19.25 35.19 -12.77
N GLN A 482 -20.17 35.03 -13.73
CA GLN A 482 -20.77 36.15 -14.47
C GLN A 482 -21.52 37.12 -13.55
N GLN A 483 -22.27 36.60 -12.58
CA GLN A 483 -23.03 37.44 -11.63
C GLN A 483 -22.14 38.19 -10.63
N LEU A 484 -20.92 37.70 -10.40
CA LEU A 484 -19.94 38.32 -9.50
C LEU A 484 -19.04 39.35 -10.19
N LEU A 485 -19.10 39.48 -11.53
CA LEU A 485 -18.33 40.51 -12.24
C LEU A 485 -18.75 41.91 -11.80
N GLY A 486 -17.78 42.80 -11.65
CA GLY A 486 -18.01 44.18 -11.20
C GLY A 486 -18.26 44.35 -9.70
N ARG A 487 -18.31 43.26 -8.91
CA ARG A 487 -18.32 43.32 -7.45
C ARG A 487 -16.91 43.61 -6.90
N ASP A 488 -16.84 44.14 -5.69
CA ASP A 488 -15.58 44.37 -4.98
C ASP A 488 -15.22 43.18 -4.08
N TRP A 489 -13.92 42.89 -3.95
CA TRP A 489 -13.38 41.77 -3.17
C TRP A 489 -13.40 41.99 -1.64
N ASN A 490 -14.60 42.17 -1.07
CA ASN A 490 -14.82 42.40 0.36
C ASN A 490 -15.60 41.25 1.02
N THR A 491 -15.88 41.34 2.33
CA THR A 491 -16.55 40.25 3.06
C THR A 491 -17.99 40.01 2.62
N LEU A 492 -18.66 40.98 2.00
CA LEU A 492 -20.04 40.85 1.52
C LEU A 492 -20.16 39.89 0.33
N ILE A 493 -19.08 39.74 -0.46
CA ILE A 493 -19.08 38.84 -1.61
C ILE A 493 -19.12 37.36 -1.22
N LEU A 494 -18.69 37.01 -0.01
CA LEU A 494 -18.58 35.61 0.43
C LEU A 494 -19.94 34.93 0.49
N ASP A 495 -20.92 35.53 1.17
CA ASP A 495 -22.26 34.95 1.32
C ASP A 495 -23.04 34.91 0.00
N GLU A 496 -22.82 35.87 -0.88
CA GLU A 496 -23.36 35.86 -2.25
C GLU A 496 -22.72 34.74 -3.07
N ALA A 497 -21.39 34.67 -3.12
CA ALA A 497 -20.66 33.65 -3.87
C ALA A 497 -20.95 32.23 -3.37
N PHE A 498 -21.02 32.00 -2.06
CA PHE A 498 -21.35 30.67 -1.52
C PHE A 498 -22.72 30.18 -1.98
N ARG A 499 -23.75 31.05 -1.97
CA ARG A 499 -25.08 30.70 -2.46
C ARG A 499 -25.07 30.42 -3.95
N LEU A 500 -24.52 31.33 -4.75
CA LEU A 500 -24.48 31.19 -6.21
C LEU A 500 -23.75 29.91 -6.64
N ILE A 501 -22.56 29.66 -6.08
CA ILE A 501 -21.74 28.50 -6.43
C ILE A 501 -22.45 27.19 -6.03
N LEU A 502 -23.09 27.12 -4.85
CA LEU A 502 -23.79 25.91 -4.41
C LEU A 502 -25.10 25.65 -5.17
N ASP A 503 -25.76 26.70 -5.66
CA ASP A 503 -26.96 26.59 -6.50
C ASP A 503 -26.60 26.09 -7.91
N GLU A 504 -25.43 26.45 -8.44
CA GLU A 504 -24.95 26.00 -9.75
C GLU A 504 -24.26 24.64 -9.70
N ILE A 505 -23.38 24.43 -8.71
CA ILE A 505 -22.51 23.25 -8.58
C ILE A 505 -22.85 22.52 -7.28
N SER A 506 -23.77 21.57 -7.38
CA SER A 506 -24.00 20.58 -6.33
C SER A 506 -23.97 19.16 -6.89
N PRO A 507 -23.28 18.22 -6.23
CA PRO A 507 -23.47 16.80 -6.51
C PRO A 507 -24.90 16.38 -6.13
N PRO A 508 -25.58 15.53 -6.94
CA PRO A 508 -26.85 14.92 -6.53
C PRO A 508 -26.64 13.93 -5.38
N ALA A 509 -27.71 13.59 -4.64
CA ALA A 509 -27.64 12.64 -3.53
C ALA A 509 -27.09 11.26 -3.95
N SER A 510 -27.35 10.85 -5.19
CA SER A 510 -26.89 9.59 -5.80
C SER A 510 -25.54 9.71 -6.53
N ALA A 511 -24.79 10.79 -6.33
CA ALA A 511 -23.53 11.01 -7.03
C ALA A 511 -22.52 9.87 -6.76
N PRO A 512 -21.84 9.35 -7.80
CA PRO A 512 -20.76 8.39 -7.63
C PRO A 512 -19.67 8.90 -6.67
N GLY A 513 -19.18 8.01 -5.81
CA GLY A 513 -18.21 8.32 -4.76
C GLY A 513 -18.81 8.88 -3.46
N GLY A 514 -20.11 9.17 -3.42
CA GLY A 514 -20.81 9.58 -2.20
C GLY A 514 -20.25 10.86 -1.56
N MET A 515 -20.30 10.93 -0.22
CA MET A 515 -19.79 12.06 0.59
C MET A 515 -20.32 13.43 0.13
N VAL A 516 -21.60 13.49 -0.28
CA VAL A 516 -22.22 14.66 -0.92
C VAL A 516 -22.09 15.92 -0.08
N GLU A 517 -22.39 15.85 1.22
CA GLU A 517 -22.28 16.99 2.14
C GLU A 517 -20.83 17.47 2.28
N PHE A 518 -19.89 16.54 2.46
CA PHE A 518 -18.45 16.86 2.53
C PHE A 518 -17.96 17.55 1.25
N LYS A 519 -18.35 17.05 0.08
CA LYS A 519 -18.01 17.67 -1.21
C LYS A 519 -18.60 19.08 -1.34
N ARG A 520 -19.86 19.28 -0.96
CA ARG A 520 -20.51 20.61 -0.91
C ARG A 520 -19.76 21.58 0.00
N THR A 521 -19.37 21.13 1.19
CA THR A 521 -18.58 21.92 2.14
C THR A 521 -17.21 22.29 1.57
N LEU A 522 -16.54 21.36 0.87
CA LEU A 522 -15.23 21.64 0.26
C LEU A 522 -15.31 22.70 -0.85
N ILE A 523 -16.37 22.71 -1.67
CA ILE A 523 -16.56 23.70 -2.74
C ILE A 523 -16.47 25.13 -2.19
N VAL A 524 -17.23 25.42 -1.12
CA VAL A 524 -17.24 26.75 -0.48
C VAL A 524 -16.01 26.99 0.39
N SER A 525 -15.47 25.95 1.03
CA SER A 525 -14.24 26.06 1.83
C SER A 525 -13.03 26.45 0.97
N PHE A 526 -12.94 25.93 -0.26
CA PHE A 526 -11.91 26.32 -1.21
C PHE A 526 -12.10 27.75 -1.72
N PHE A 527 -13.33 28.18 -1.99
CA PHE A 527 -13.60 29.58 -2.34
C PHE A 527 -13.24 30.54 -1.19
N PHE A 528 -13.53 30.16 0.06
CA PHE A 528 -13.13 30.94 1.23
C PHE A 528 -11.60 31.05 1.35
N LYS A 529 -10.87 29.95 1.15
CA LYS A 529 -9.40 29.98 1.13
C LYS A 529 -8.86 30.82 -0.02
N PHE A 530 -9.47 30.74 -1.20
CA PHE A 530 -9.14 31.59 -2.35
C PHE A 530 -9.32 33.07 -2.02
N TYR A 531 -10.45 33.43 -1.41
CA TYR A 531 -10.73 34.78 -0.94
C TYR A 531 -9.63 35.33 -0.05
N LEU A 532 -9.23 34.56 0.98
CA LEU A 532 -8.17 34.95 1.91
C LEU A 532 -6.79 35.08 1.24
N GLU A 533 -6.45 34.16 0.33
CA GLU A 533 -5.16 34.15 -0.37
C GLU A 533 -5.02 35.35 -1.31
N VAL A 534 -6.08 35.67 -2.06
CA VAL A 534 -6.15 36.85 -2.92
C VAL A 534 -6.09 38.14 -2.11
N LEU A 535 -6.83 38.23 -1.00
CA LEU A 535 -6.82 39.40 -0.13
C LEU A 535 -5.42 39.66 0.46
N GLN A 536 -4.70 38.60 0.84
CA GLN A 536 -3.30 38.72 1.27
C GLN A 536 -2.38 39.18 0.13
N GLY A 537 -2.60 38.65 -1.07
CA GLY A 537 -1.87 39.04 -2.29
C GLY A 537 -2.05 40.52 -2.65
N LEU A 538 -3.29 41.02 -2.65
CA LEU A 538 -3.60 42.44 -2.89
C LEU A 538 -2.87 43.37 -1.91
N LYS A 539 -2.85 43.02 -0.62
CA LYS A 539 -2.10 43.77 0.40
C LYS A 539 -0.61 43.83 0.14
N LYS A 540 -0.01 42.73 -0.33
CA LYS A 540 1.43 42.66 -0.65
C LYS A 540 1.77 43.62 -1.78
N ILE A 541 0.96 43.66 -2.84
CA ILE A 541 1.16 44.54 -4.00
C ILE A 541 1.15 46.01 -3.56
N ILE A 542 0.19 46.42 -2.73
CA ILE A 542 0.04 47.83 -2.33
C ILE A 542 1.16 48.31 -1.43
N LYS A 543 1.63 47.46 -0.50
CA LYS A 543 2.82 47.77 0.31
C LYS A 543 4.06 48.03 -0.55
N MET A 544 4.15 47.42 -1.73
CA MET A 544 5.26 47.59 -2.66
C MET A 544 5.10 48.80 -3.59
N THR A 545 3.87 49.22 -3.92
CA THR A 545 3.62 50.28 -4.92
C THR A 545 3.39 51.69 -4.36
N SER A 546 3.46 51.90 -3.04
CA SER A 546 3.36 53.23 -2.39
C SER A 546 2.14 54.08 -2.85
N ILE A 547 1.01 53.42 -3.14
CA ILE A 547 -0.20 54.10 -3.64
C ILE A 547 -0.87 54.86 -2.46
N PRO A 548 -1.28 56.14 -2.61
CA PRO A 548 -1.63 57.03 -1.48
C PRO A 548 -2.88 56.69 -0.66
N ASN A 549 -3.55 55.55 -0.89
CA ASN A 549 -4.80 55.17 -0.19
C ASN A 549 -4.68 53.76 0.43
N SER A 550 -3.83 53.62 1.46
CA SER A 550 -3.55 52.37 2.17
C SER A 550 -4.74 51.80 2.98
N HIS A 551 -5.91 52.44 2.96
CA HIS A 551 -7.09 52.08 3.77
C HIS A 551 -8.20 51.34 3.00
N ARG A 552 -7.99 50.90 1.74
CA ARG A 552 -9.08 50.29 0.94
C ARG A 552 -9.46 48.85 1.30
N TYR A 553 -8.58 48.06 1.90
CA TYR A 553 -8.79 46.61 2.04
C TYR A 553 -8.94 46.19 3.51
N PRO A 554 -9.94 45.36 3.85
CA PRO A 554 -10.19 44.96 5.24
C PRO A 554 -9.03 44.16 5.83
N ASP A 555 -8.79 44.32 7.14
CA ASP A 555 -7.79 43.53 7.84
C ASP A 555 -8.19 42.07 8.00
N ILE A 556 -7.27 41.16 7.64
CA ILE A 556 -7.47 39.72 7.88
C ILE A 556 -7.10 39.51 9.33
N SER A 557 -8.03 39.00 10.14
CA SER A 557 -7.73 38.62 11.52
C SER A 557 -6.53 37.68 11.54
N GLU A 558 -5.55 37.94 12.41
CA GLU A 558 -4.37 37.06 12.56
C GLU A 558 -4.77 35.60 12.80
N LYS A 559 -5.90 35.38 13.49
CA LYS A 559 -6.45 34.05 13.77
C LYS A 559 -6.82 33.26 12.51
N PHE A 560 -7.05 33.96 11.39
CA PHE A 560 -7.48 33.38 10.11
C PHE A 560 -6.30 33.06 9.18
N LEU A 561 -5.13 33.65 9.39
CA LEU A 561 -3.95 33.44 8.54
C LEU A 561 -3.53 31.97 8.47
N SER A 562 -3.75 31.23 9.56
CA SER A 562 -3.54 29.79 9.62
C SER A 562 -4.29 29.00 8.53
N ALA A 563 -5.40 29.50 7.99
CA ALA A 563 -6.12 28.82 6.90
C ALA A 563 -5.28 28.69 5.62
N LEU A 564 -4.36 29.63 5.40
CA LEU A 564 -3.49 29.71 4.23
C LEU A 564 -2.21 28.87 4.36
N GLU A 565 -1.81 28.53 5.58
CA GLU A 565 -0.66 27.66 5.80
C GLU A 565 -0.90 26.26 5.25
N GLU A 566 0.01 25.79 4.40
CA GLU A 566 0.01 24.41 3.93
C GLU A 566 0.48 23.46 5.03
N PHE A 567 0.02 22.21 4.99
CA PHE A 567 0.53 21.19 5.89
C PHE A 567 1.86 20.68 5.32
N PRO A 568 3.01 20.90 5.97
CA PRO A 568 4.28 20.47 5.43
C PRO A 568 4.37 18.94 5.42
N VAL A 569 4.91 18.39 4.34
CA VAL A 569 5.31 16.97 4.29
C VAL A 569 6.47 16.80 5.26
N THR A 570 6.16 16.35 6.47
CA THR A 570 7.16 16.22 7.54
C THR A 570 7.85 14.87 7.42
N ILE A 571 9.16 14.89 7.20
CA ILE A 571 9.96 13.67 7.12
C ILE A 571 9.95 13.00 8.50
N SER A 572 9.58 11.71 8.53
CA SER A 572 9.59 10.92 9.76
C SER A 572 10.98 10.98 10.42
N ARG A 573 10.98 11.33 11.71
CA ARG A 573 12.14 11.25 12.61
C ARG A 573 11.72 10.34 13.77
N GLY A 574 12.63 9.47 14.21
CA GLY A 574 12.37 8.58 15.32
C GLY A 574 13.66 8.28 16.06
N VAL A 575 13.57 8.19 17.38
CA VAL A 575 14.59 7.61 18.24
C VAL A 575 14.08 6.25 18.67
N GLN A 576 14.94 5.23 18.62
CA GLN A 576 14.63 3.90 19.15
C GLN A 576 15.53 3.67 20.34
N GLU A 577 14.97 3.16 21.43
CA GLU A 577 15.71 2.83 22.65
C GLU A 577 15.41 1.39 23.03
N PHE A 578 16.45 0.64 23.35
CA PHE A 578 16.34 -0.74 23.80
C PHE A 578 17.46 -1.09 24.79
N GLN A 579 17.28 -2.17 25.54
CA GLN A 579 18.25 -2.64 26.51
C GLN A 579 19.41 -3.36 25.81
N ARG A 580 20.65 -3.03 26.19
CA ARG A 580 21.85 -3.78 25.76
C ARG A 580 21.85 -5.19 26.36
N VAL A 581 22.45 -6.14 25.64
CA VAL A 581 22.76 -7.46 26.17
C VAL A 581 23.76 -7.37 27.33
N ASP A 582 23.84 -8.42 28.15
CA ASP A 582 24.86 -8.53 29.20
C ASP A 582 26.27 -8.38 28.56
N PRO A 583 27.16 -7.52 29.10
CA PRO A 583 28.53 -7.40 28.60
C PRO A 583 29.31 -8.72 28.57
N ASN A 584 28.98 -9.66 29.47
CA ASN A 584 29.60 -10.99 29.54
C ASN A 584 28.96 -12.00 28.57
N GLN A 585 27.88 -11.65 27.88
CA GLN A 585 27.27 -12.53 26.89
C GLN A 585 28.25 -12.73 25.71
N PRO A 586 28.57 -13.99 25.34
CA PRO A 586 29.51 -14.26 24.26
C PRO A 586 29.13 -13.55 22.95
N PRO A 587 30.10 -13.07 22.15
CA PRO A 587 29.81 -12.39 20.88
C PRO A 587 29.01 -13.24 19.89
N HIS A 588 29.23 -14.56 19.90
CA HIS A 588 28.53 -15.50 19.03
C HIS A 588 27.10 -15.81 19.50
N ASP A 589 26.73 -15.53 20.76
CA ASP A 589 25.35 -15.68 21.24
C ASP A 589 24.51 -14.49 20.76
N PRO A 590 23.58 -14.72 19.81
CA PRO A 590 22.91 -13.64 19.10
C PRO A 590 21.61 -13.18 19.79
N VAL A 591 21.17 -13.85 20.86
CA VAL A 591 19.88 -13.53 21.51
C VAL A 591 19.93 -12.17 22.20
N GLY A 592 18.94 -11.32 21.95
CA GLY A 592 18.90 -9.94 22.46
C GLY A 592 19.71 -8.94 21.64
N ARG A 593 20.48 -9.38 20.63
CA ARG A 593 21.20 -8.50 19.70
C ARG A 593 20.30 -8.12 18.51
N PRO A 594 20.45 -6.93 17.91
CA PRO A 594 19.64 -6.46 16.78
C PRO A 594 20.09 -7.10 15.44
N ILE A 595 20.03 -8.43 15.36
CA ILE A 595 20.45 -9.19 14.19
C ILE A 595 19.55 -8.88 12.99
N LEU A 596 20.19 -8.66 11.84
CA LEU A 596 19.53 -8.52 10.55
C LEU A 596 18.63 -9.72 10.26
N HIS A 597 17.44 -9.47 9.71
CA HIS A 597 16.59 -10.51 9.15
C HIS A 597 17.39 -11.39 8.17
N GLN A 598 17.40 -12.71 8.34
CA GLN A 598 18.27 -13.63 7.56
C GLN A 598 18.02 -13.65 6.05
N SER A 599 16.84 -13.19 5.60
CA SER A 599 16.54 -12.95 4.19
C SER A 599 16.62 -11.48 3.75
N GLY A 600 17.04 -10.55 4.63
CA GLY A 600 17.03 -9.10 4.38
C GLY A 600 17.79 -8.69 3.13
N ILE A 601 19.01 -9.19 2.94
CA ILE A 601 19.78 -8.93 1.71
C ILE A 601 19.08 -9.56 0.50
N LYS A 602 18.60 -10.81 0.61
CA LYS A 602 17.86 -11.50 -0.46
C LYS A 602 16.57 -10.76 -0.86
N HIS A 603 15.92 -10.07 0.08
CA HIS A 603 14.79 -9.20 -0.20
C HIS A 603 15.22 -7.98 -1.01
N ALA A 604 16.35 -7.37 -0.65
CA ALA A 604 16.89 -6.19 -1.30
C ALA A 604 17.47 -6.45 -2.69
N THR A 605 17.95 -7.66 -2.96
CA THR A 605 18.49 -8.07 -4.28
C THR A 605 17.46 -8.72 -5.19
N GLY A 606 16.25 -9.01 -4.69
CA GLY A 606 15.21 -9.73 -5.45
C GLY A 606 15.39 -11.25 -5.51
N GLU A 607 16.42 -11.80 -4.87
CA GLU A 607 16.75 -13.23 -4.86
C GLU A 607 15.86 -14.06 -3.90
N ALA A 608 15.08 -13.41 -3.05
CA ALA A 608 14.09 -14.09 -2.24
C ALA A 608 12.90 -14.57 -3.09
N THR A 609 12.80 -15.89 -3.24
CA THR A 609 11.72 -16.57 -3.97
C THR A 609 10.42 -16.60 -3.15
N PHE A 610 9.35 -16.01 -3.66
CA PHE A 610 7.98 -16.15 -3.17
C PHE A 610 7.22 -17.19 -4.01
N CYS A 611 5.95 -17.47 -3.70
CA CYS A 611 5.19 -18.56 -4.34
C CYS A 611 5.13 -18.45 -5.88
N ASP A 612 4.81 -17.26 -6.40
CA ASP A 612 4.76 -17.00 -7.84
C ASP A 612 6.15 -16.73 -8.48
N ASP A 613 7.22 -16.74 -7.68
CA ASP A 613 8.57 -16.66 -8.22
C ASP A 613 9.16 -18.05 -8.52
N LEU A 614 8.46 -19.12 -8.12
CA LEU A 614 8.83 -20.47 -8.49
C LEU A 614 8.77 -20.60 -10.02
N PRO A 615 9.78 -21.20 -10.67
CA PRO A 615 9.75 -21.44 -12.11
C PRO A 615 8.48 -22.19 -12.53
N VAL A 616 8.04 -21.91 -13.75
CA VAL A 616 6.93 -22.65 -14.36
C VAL A 616 7.33 -24.13 -14.45
N VAL A 617 6.45 -25.00 -13.94
CA VAL A 617 6.63 -26.46 -14.00
C VAL A 617 6.25 -26.96 -15.40
N ASP A 618 6.81 -28.08 -15.84
CA ASP A 618 6.45 -28.65 -17.14
C ASP A 618 4.94 -28.89 -17.23
N LYS A 619 4.34 -28.47 -18.35
CA LYS A 619 2.90 -28.53 -18.63
C LYS A 619 2.02 -27.87 -17.56
N GLU A 620 2.53 -26.92 -16.79
CA GLU A 620 1.73 -26.14 -15.84
C GLU A 620 0.58 -25.39 -16.55
N LEU A 621 -0.57 -25.33 -15.89
CA LEU A 621 -1.76 -24.59 -16.29
C LEU A 621 -2.07 -23.48 -15.28
N PHE A 622 -2.85 -22.50 -15.71
CA PHE A 622 -3.27 -21.36 -14.91
C PHE A 622 -4.77 -21.40 -14.65
N LEU A 623 -5.15 -21.06 -13.42
CA LEU A 623 -6.53 -21.06 -12.97
C LEU A 623 -7.03 -19.62 -12.71
N ALA A 624 -8.23 -19.30 -13.16
CA ALA A 624 -8.93 -18.05 -12.87
C ALA A 624 -10.29 -18.35 -12.23
N LEU A 625 -10.66 -17.59 -11.21
CA LEU A 625 -11.91 -17.79 -10.48
C LEU A 625 -13.06 -17.05 -11.18
N VAL A 626 -14.24 -17.68 -11.21
CA VAL A 626 -15.50 -17.02 -11.55
C VAL A 626 -16.27 -16.82 -10.24
N THR A 627 -16.66 -15.58 -9.98
CA THR A 627 -17.29 -15.19 -8.70
C THR A 627 -18.65 -14.56 -8.92
N SER A 628 -19.54 -14.73 -7.94
CA SER A 628 -20.85 -14.11 -7.90
C SER A 628 -20.79 -12.61 -8.09
N THR A 629 -21.70 -12.10 -8.93
CA THR A 629 -21.98 -10.66 -9.10
C THR A 629 -23.20 -10.21 -8.30
N ARG A 630 -23.85 -11.12 -7.56
CA ARG A 630 -25.04 -10.86 -6.74
C ARG A 630 -24.76 -11.10 -5.26
N ALA A 631 -25.35 -10.27 -4.39
CA ALA A 631 -25.17 -10.38 -2.95
C ALA A 631 -25.93 -11.59 -2.37
N HIS A 632 -27.14 -11.86 -2.83
CA HIS A 632 -27.95 -12.98 -2.40
C HIS A 632 -28.85 -13.42 -3.55
N ALA A 633 -28.62 -14.61 -4.12
CA ALA A 633 -29.39 -15.09 -5.25
C ALA A 633 -29.33 -16.60 -5.39
N LYS A 634 -30.36 -17.20 -5.99
CA LYS A 634 -30.29 -18.58 -6.51
C LYS A 634 -29.54 -18.59 -7.83
N ILE A 635 -28.72 -19.62 -8.04
CA ILE A 635 -28.07 -19.93 -9.30
C ILE A 635 -29.07 -20.74 -10.14
N ILE A 636 -29.56 -20.17 -11.23
CA ILE A 636 -30.50 -20.84 -12.13
C ILE A 636 -29.76 -21.71 -13.14
N SER A 637 -28.63 -21.21 -13.66
CA SER A 637 -27.76 -21.95 -14.57
C SER A 637 -26.37 -21.34 -14.65
N ILE A 638 -25.38 -22.20 -14.96
CA ILE A 638 -24.01 -21.83 -15.29
C ILE A 638 -23.74 -22.38 -16.70
N ASP A 639 -23.50 -21.49 -17.65
CA ASP A 639 -23.12 -21.82 -19.03
C ASP A 639 -21.66 -21.43 -19.29
N ALA A 640 -20.82 -22.45 -19.46
CA ALA A 640 -19.40 -22.32 -19.75
C ALA A 640 -19.03 -22.63 -21.21
N SER A 641 -20.02 -22.85 -22.09
CA SER A 641 -19.79 -23.29 -23.48
C SER A 641 -18.92 -22.30 -24.29
N GLU A 642 -19.18 -20.99 -24.15
CA GLU A 642 -18.36 -19.96 -24.81
C GLU A 642 -16.92 -19.95 -24.26
N ALA A 643 -16.74 -20.16 -22.96
CA ALA A 643 -15.43 -20.19 -22.33
C ALA A 643 -14.61 -21.41 -22.79
N LEU A 644 -15.23 -22.60 -22.81
CA LEU A 644 -14.60 -23.85 -23.28
C LEU A 644 -14.21 -23.80 -24.76
N GLY A 645 -14.89 -22.99 -25.57
CA GLY A 645 -14.56 -22.80 -26.99
C GLY A 645 -13.38 -21.86 -27.25
N LEU A 646 -12.82 -21.19 -26.24
CA LEU A 646 -11.72 -20.25 -26.42
C LEU A 646 -10.35 -20.95 -26.54
N PRO A 647 -9.40 -20.39 -27.30
CA PRO A 647 -8.04 -20.93 -27.42
C PRO A 647 -7.35 -21.09 -26.07
N GLY A 648 -6.67 -22.23 -25.90
CA GLY A 648 -5.85 -22.53 -24.72
C GLY A 648 -6.65 -22.84 -23.44
N VAL A 649 -7.99 -22.83 -23.48
CA VAL A 649 -8.82 -23.28 -22.35
C VAL A 649 -8.81 -24.81 -22.32
N VAL A 650 -8.55 -25.37 -21.15
CA VAL A 650 -8.46 -26.83 -20.94
C VAL A 650 -9.74 -27.36 -20.31
N ASP A 651 -10.24 -26.69 -19.28
CA ASP A 651 -11.41 -27.16 -18.53
C ASP A 651 -12.06 -26.04 -17.71
N VAL A 652 -13.27 -26.28 -17.23
CA VAL A 652 -13.97 -25.47 -16.22
C VAL A 652 -14.34 -26.37 -15.05
N ILE A 653 -13.91 -25.97 -13.85
CA ILE A 653 -14.10 -26.69 -12.60
C ILE A 653 -15.36 -26.18 -11.91
N THR A 654 -16.32 -27.07 -11.68
CA THR A 654 -17.55 -26.78 -10.93
C THR A 654 -17.59 -27.59 -9.63
N ALA A 655 -18.63 -27.40 -8.81
CA ALA A 655 -18.82 -28.17 -7.59
C ALA A 655 -18.97 -29.68 -7.85
N GLU A 656 -19.43 -30.08 -9.04
CA GLU A 656 -19.60 -31.49 -9.43
C GLU A 656 -18.26 -32.21 -9.64
N ASP A 657 -17.19 -31.46 -9.93
CA ASP A 657 -15.85 -32.02 -10.12
C ASP A 657 -15.14 -32.38 -8.81
N ILE A 658 -15.72 -32.04 -7.66
CA ILE A 658 -15.12 -32.26 -6.34
C ILE A 658 -15.29 -33.75 -5.94
N PRO A 659 -14.20 -34.54 -5.83
CA PRO A 659 -14.33 -35.98 -5.56
C PRO A 659 -14.73 -36.33 -4.11
N GLY A 660 -14.49 -35.42 -3.18
CA GLY A 660 -14.78 -35.56 -1.75
C GLY A 660 -15.73 -34.48 -1.26
N THR A 661 -15.31 -33.73 -0.23
CA THR A 661 -16.17 -32.70 0.38
C THR A 661 -15.98 -31.32 -0.25
N ASN A 662 -17.07 -30.70 -0.69
CA ASN A 662 -17.11 -29.29 -1.11
C ASN A 662 -17.14 -28.35 0.11
N GLY A 663 -16.08 -28.36 0.92
CA GLY A 663 -16.00 -27.57 2.16
C GLY A 663 -16.89 -28.14 3.27
N THR A 664 -17.43 -27.27 4.11
CA THR A 664 -18.43 -27.63 5.13
C THR A 664 -19.84 -27.30 4.65
N ASP A 665 -20.87 -27.64 5.42
CA ASP A 665 -22.25 -27.28 5.04
C ASP A 665 -22.49 -25.75 5.06
N ASP A 666 -21.85 -25.06 5.99
CA ASP A 666 -21.97 -23.60 6.15
C ASP A 666 -20.91 -22.78 5.39
N ASP A 667 -19.89 -23.44 4.80
CA ASP A 667 -18.79 -22.78 4.07
C ASP A 667 -18.33 -23.66 2.88
N LYS A 668 -19.04 -23.53 1.76
CA LYS A 668 -18.78 -24.27 0.52
C LYS A 668 -17.58 -23.65 -0.23
N LEU A 669 -16.76 -24.49 -0.86
CA LEU A 669 -15.61 -24.02 -1.66
C LEU A 669 -16.09 -23.40 -2.97
N LEU A 670 -17.02 -24.07 -3.64
CA LEU A 670 -17.73 -23.62 -4.83
C LEU A 670 -19.22 -23.58 -4.52
N ALA A 671 -19.88 -22.46 -4.82
CA ALA A 671 -21.30 -22.25 -4.57
C ALA A 671 -22.16 -23.26 -5.34
N VAL A 672 -23.18 -23.79 -4.66
CA VAL A 672 -24.19 -24.71 -5.23
C VAL A 672 -25.55 -24.13 -4.89
N ASP A 673 -26.46 -24.11 -5.87
CA ASP A 673 -27.85 -23.61 -5.80
C ASP A 673 -28.04 -22.13 -5.45
N GLU A 674 -27.22 -21.55 -4.58
CA GLU A 674 -27.30 -20.17 -4.13
C GLU A 674 -25.93 -19.51 -3.92
N VAL A 675 -25.90 -18.19 -4.05
CA VAL A 675 -24.76 -17.34 -3.74
C VAL A 675 -25.11 -16.43 -2.56
N LEU A 676 -24.19 -16.32 -1.61
CA LEU A 676 -24.41 -15.63 -0.33
C LEU A 676 -23.71 -14.28 -0.23
N CYS A 677 -22.83 -13.94 -1.17
CA CYS A 677 -22.21 -12.64 -1.26
C CYS A 677 -21.70 -12.35 -2.69
N VAL A 678 -21.46 -11.08 -3.00
CA VAL A 678 -20.65 -10.71 -4.17
C VAL A 678 -19.22 -11.18 -3.91
N GLY A 679 -18.63 -11.91 -4.85
CA GLY A 679 -17.34 -12.56 -4.65
C GLY A 679 -17.41 -14.04 -4.26
N HIS A 680 -18.59 -14.59 -3.96
CA HIS A 680 -18.72 -16.03 -3.68
C HIS A 680 -18.29 -16.84 -4.91
N ILE A 681 -17.35 -17.76 -4.76
CA ILE A 681 -16.75 -18.48 -5.90
C ILE A 681 -17.76 -19.50 -6.42
N THR A 682 -18.07 -19.47 -7.71
CA THR A 682 -19.08 -20.36 -8.33
C THR A 682 -18.42 -21.48 -9.14
N CYS A 683 -17.41 -21.15 -9.92
CA CYS A 683 -16.60 -22.09 -10.69
C CYS A 683 -15.20 -21.51 -10.94
N ALA A 684 -14.32 -22.27 -11.59
CA ALA A 684 -13.00 -21.81 -11.98
C ALA A 684 -12.63 -22.28 -13.40
N VAL A 685 -11.97 -21.43 -14.17
CA VAL A 685 -11.51 -21.77 -15.53
C VAL A 685 -10.03 -22.11 -15.51
N VAL A 686 -9.64 -23.18 -16.20
CA VAL A 686 -8.26 -23.65 -16.33
C VAL A 686 -7.80 -23.48 -17.78
N ALA A 687 -6.64 -22.84 -17.98
CA ALA A 687 -6.10 -22.59 -19.31
C ALA A 687 -4.56 -22.66 -19.34
N GLU A 688 -3.99 -22.71 -20.54
CA GLU A 688 -2.54 -22.77 -20.79
C GLU A 688 -1.79 -21.49 -20.40
N SER A 689 -2.50 -20.37 -20.28
CA SER A 689 -1.95 -19.10 -19.82
C SER A 689 -2.90 -18.39 -18.88
N GLU A 690 -2.35 -17.60 -17.95
CA GLU A 690 -3.13 -16.74 -17.04
C GLU A 690 -4.06 -15.79 -17.81
N VAL A 691 -3.62 -15.30 -18.98
CA VAL A 691 -4.41 -14.38 -19.82
C VAL A 691 -5.61 -15.11 -20.40
N TYR A 692 -5.44 -16.34 -20.90
CA TYR A 692 -6.54 -17.15 -21.42
C TYR A 692 -7.53 -17.54 -20.33
N ALA A 693 -7.04 -17.94 -19.16
CA ALA A 693 -7.90 -18.28 -18.02
C ALA A 693 -8.81 -17.10 -17.63
N LYS A 694 -8.23 -15.89 -17.51
CA LYS A 694 -8.99 -14.68 -17.15
C LYS A 694 -9.99 -14.25 -18.24
N ARG A 695 -9.58 -14.25 -19.51
CA ARG A 695 -10.48 -13.94 -20.63
C ARG A 695 -11.65 -14.94 -20.71
N ALA A 696 -11.38 -16.22 -20.48
CA ALA A 696 -12.40 -17.25 -20.49
C ALA A 696 -13.33 -17.20 -19.28
N ALA A 697 -12.81 -16.86 -18.09
CA ALA A 697 -13.63 -16.61 -16.91
C ALA A 697 -14.68 -15.50 -17.13
N GLU A 698 -14.34 -14.44 -17.87
CA GLU A 698 -15.29 -13.38 -18.26
C GLU A 698 -16.39 -13.86 -19.23
N LYS A 699 -16.21 -15.01 -19.89
CA LYS A 699 -17.19 -15.59 -20.83
C LYS A 699 -18.14 -16.60 -20.21
N VAL A 700 -17.91 -17.00 -18.95
CA VAL A 700 -18.85 -17.85 -18.22
C VAL A 700 -20.11 -17.04 -17.89
N LYS A 701 -21.27 -17.50 -18.37
CA LYS A 701 -22.56 -16.84 -18.14
C LYS A 701 -23.26 -17.52 -16.99
N ILE A 702 -23.62 -16.75 -15.97
CA ILE A 702 -24.36 -17.25 -14.82
C ILE A 702 -25.68 -16.48 -14.72
N ILE A 703 -26.79 -17.21 -14.71
CA ILE A 703 -28.12 -16.65 -14.54
C ILE A 703 -28.52 -16.76 -13.07
N TYR A 704 -28.90 -15.63 -12.49
CA TYR A 704 -29.28 -15.52 -11.08
C TYR A 704 -30.75 -15.14 -10.92
N GLN A 705 -31.36 -15.60 -9.84
CA GLN A 705 -32.63 -15.10 -9.32
C GLN A 705 -32.39 -14.51 -7.93
N ASP A 706 -32.40 -13.17 -7.82
CA ASP A 706 -32.16 -12.47 -6.55
C ASP A 706 -33.11 -12.97 -5.44
N GLN A 707 -32.61 -13.08 -4.22
CA GLN A 707 -33.35 -13.54 -3.05
C GLN A 707 -33.44 -12.43 -2.00
N GLU A 708 -34.56 -12.37 -1.29
CA GLU A 708 -34.77 -11.49 -0.14
C GLU A 708 -34.85 -12.31 1.16
N PRO A 709 -34.43 -11.74 2.31
CA PRO A 709 -33.87 -10.41 2.47
C PRO A 709 -32.40 -10.33 2.02
N VAL A 710 -31.97 -9.20 1.46
CA VAL A 710 -30.54 -8.88 1.30
C VAL A 710 -30.04 -8.09 2.52
N ILE A 711 -29.13 -8.68 3.30
CA ILE A 711 -28.65 -8.14 4.58
C ILE A 711 -27.23 -7.60 4.40
N PHE A 712 -27.01 -6.29 4.53
CA PHE A 712 -25.66 -5.72 4.42
C PHE A 712 -25.07 -5.26 5.75
N THR A 713 -25.89 -4.63 6.60
CA THR A 713 -25.41 -3.99 7.83
C THR A 713 -25.66 -4.87 9.07
N THR A 714 -24.91 -4.61 10.13
CA THR A 714 -25.19 -5.23 11.45
C THR A 714 -26.59 -4.87 11.95
N LYS A 715 -27.09 -3.66 11.68
CA LYS A 715 -28.45 -3.25 12.05
C LYS A 715 -29.51 -4.05 11.28
N ASP A 716 -29.28 -4.35 9.99
CA ASP A 716 -30.17 -5.21 9.21
C ASP A 716 -30.17 -6.64 9.75
N ALA A 717 -29.01 -7.17 10.10
CA ALA A 717 -28.88 -8.50 10.67
C ALA A 717 -29.58 -8.62 12.03
N ILE A 718 -29.47 -7.59 12.89
CA ILE A 718 -30.22 -7.52 14.16
C ILE A 718 -31.73 -7.53 13.90
N ARG A 719 -32.20 -6.72 12.94
CA ARG A 719 -33.64 -6.64 12.57
C ARG A 719 -34.19 -8.00 12.12
N HIS A 720 -33.40 -8.77 11.39
CA HIS A 720 -33.80 -10.08 10.84
C HIS A 720 -33.39 -11.27 11.72
N ASN A 721 -32.82 -11.04 12.90
CA ASN A 721 -32.25 -12.10 13.76
C ASN A 721 -31.24 -13.02 13.04
N SER A 722 -30.44 -12.45 12.13
CA SER A 722 -29.46 -13.17 11.30
C SER A 722 -28.08 -13.19 11.95
N TYR A 723 -27.76 -14.30 12.64
CA TYR A 723 -26.52 -14.47 13.39
C TYR A 723 -25.75 -15.73 12.97
N LEU A 724 -24.43 -15.69 13.08
CA LEU A 724 -23.53 -16.82 12.78
C LEU A 724 -23.25 -17.69 14.01
N CYS A 725 -23.41 -17.15 15.21
CA CYS A 725 -23.12 -17.85 16.47
C CYS A 725 -24.13 -17.44 17.55
N SER A 726 -24.17 -18.22 18.63
CA SER A 726 -24.93 -17.85 19.83
C SER A 726 -24.34 -16.62 20.50
N GLU A 727 -25.13 -15.97 21.36
CA GLU A 727 -24.64 -14.86 22.17
C GLU A 727 -23.53 -15.30 23.12
N LYS A 728 -22.48 -14.48 23.19
CA LYS A 728 -21.40 -14.62 24.16
C LYS A 728 -21.58 -13.55 25.22
N LYS A 729 -21.58 -13.96 26.50
CA LYS A 729 -21.78 -13.08 27.65
C LYS A 729 -20.63 -13.22 28.64
N LEU A 730 -20.12 -12.09 29.12
CA LEU A 730 -19.29 -12.04 30.33
C LEU A 730 -19.81 -10.94 31.26
N GLU A 731 -19.86 -11.25 32.55
CA GLU A 731 -20.40 -10.35 33.56
C GLU A 731 -19.60 -10.46 34.86
N GLN A 732 -19.41 -9.32 35.52
CA GLN A 732 -18.80 -9.22 36.83
C GLN A 732 -19.50 -8.11 37.64
N GLY A 733 -19.74 -8.38 38.91
CA GLY A 733 -20.41 -7.43 39.81
C GLY A 733 -21.92 -7.42 39.62
N ASN A 734 -22.59 -6.38 40.14
CA ASN A 734 -24.02 -6.13 39.96
C ASN A 734 -24.18 -4.83 39.18
N VAL A 735 -24.51 -4.92 37.89
CA VAL A 735 -24.53 -3.76 36.99
C VAL A 735 -25.76 -2.89 37.26
N GLU A 736 -26.90 -3.51 37.55
CA GLU A 736 -28.16 -2.86 37.87
C GLU A 736 -28.03 -1.95 39.11
N GLU A 737 -27.59 -2.52 40.23
CA GLU A 737 -27.39 -1.78 41.49
C GLU A 737 -26.33 -0.67 41.33
N ALA A 738 -25.29 -0.92 40.54
CA ALA A 738 -24.23 0.06 40.33
C ALA A 738 -24.65 1.26 39.47
N PHE A 739 -25.68 1.11 38.61
CA PHE A 739 -26.26 2.24 37.88
C PHE A 739 -27.10 3.14 38.80
N GLU A 740 -27.84 2.58 39.75
CA GLU A 740 -28.60 3.36 40.74
C GLU A 740 -27.70 4.22 41.63
N ASN A 741 -26.49 3.72 41.90
CA ASN A 741 -25.48 4.39 42.72
C ASN A 741 -24.49 5.27 41.93
N ALA A 742 -24.72 5.51 40.63
CA ALA A 742 -23.90 6.38 39.81
C ALA A 742 -24.47 7.80 39.78
N ASP A 743 -23.62 8.83 39.91
CA ASP A 743 -24.05 10.23 39.84
C ASP A 743 -24.63 10.59 38.46
N GLN A 744 -24.05 10.00 37.40
CA GLN A 744 -24.43 10.25 36.02
C GLN A 744 -24.37 8.98 35.18
N ILE A 745 -25.21 8.96 34.14
CA ILE A 745 -25.29 7.89 33.14
C ILE A 745 -25.13 8.51 31.74
N ILE A 746 -24.35 7.85 30.89
CA ILE A 746 -24.27 8.14 29.46
C ILE A 746 -24.61 6.87 28.68
N GLU A 747 -25.47 7.02 27.68
CA GLU A 747 -25.77 5.99 26.68
C GLU A 747 -25.29 6.47 25.30
N GLY A 748 -24.86 5.54 24.46
CA GLY A 748 -24.42 5.85 23.11
C GLY A 748 -24.27 4.63 22.22
N GLU A 749 -24.14 4.90 20.93
CA GLU A 749 -23.83 3.91 19.89
C GLU A 749 -22.49 4.24 19.23
N MET A 750 -21.77 3.22 18.77
CA MET A 750 -20.51 3.39 18.06
C MET A 750 -20.39 2.43 16.88
N HIS A 751 -19.91 2.95 15.76
CA HIS A 751 -19.53 2.17 14.59
C HIS A 751 -18.02 2.21 14.39
N VAL A 752 -17.43 1.05 14.13
CA VAL A 752 -16.02 0.90 13.74
C VAL A 752 -15.99 0.18 12.40
N GLY A 753 -15.39 0.84 11.39
CA GLY A 753 -15.28 0.28 10.04
C GLY A 753 -14.40 -0.98 9.99
N GLY A 754 -14.57 -1.76 8.91
CA GLY A 754 -13.71 -2.89 8.61
C GLY A 754 -12.32 -2.46 8.12
N GLN A 755 -11.47 -3.44 7.81
CA GLN A 755 -10.11 -3.17 7.32
C GLN A 755 -9.60 -4.26 6.38
N GLU A 756 -9.01 -3.84 5.28
CA GLU A 756 -8.33 -4.73 4.33
C GLU A 756 -6.88 -5.01 4.76
N HIS A 757 -6.47 -6.28 4.66
CA HIS A 757 -5.15 -6.75 5.06
C HIS A 757 -4.06 -6.05 4.26
N PHE A 758 -4.25 -6.04 2.93
CA PHE A 758 -3.34 -5.42 1.99
C PHE A 758 -1.88 -5.91 2.16
N TYR A 759 -1.72 -7.21 2.43
CA TYR A 759 -0.42 -7.85 2.27
C TYR A 759 0.09 -7.63 0.84
N MET A 760 1.39 -7.42 0.67
CA MET A 760 1.90 -6.99 -0.64
C MET A 760 1.86 -8.12 -1.66
N GLU A 761 2.07 -9.37 -1.23
CA GLU A 761 1.85 -10.58 -2.03
C GLU A 761 0.39 -11.04 -1.90
N THR A 762 -0.37 -11.06 -3.00
CA THR A 762 -1.76 -11.59 -3.03
C THR A 762 -1.84 -13.10 -2.71
N GLN A 763 -3.05 -13.66 -2.61
CA GLN A 763 -3.21 -15.11 -2.49
C GLN A 763 -2.62 -15.83 -3.71
N ARG A 764 -1.80 -16.85 -3.43
CA ARG A 764 -1.02 -17.60 -4.43
C ARG A 764 -0.86 -19.04 -4.02
N VAL A 765 -1.10 -19.94 -4.97
CA VAL A 765 -0.88 -21.37 -4.83
C VAL A 765 -0.38 -21.98 -6.13
N LEU A 766 0.53 -22.94 -6.01
CA LEU A 766 0.93 -23.86 -7.06
C LEU A 766 0.71 -25.28 -6.53
N VAL A 767 -0.13 -26.06 -7.21
CA VAL A 767 -0.35 -27.48 -6.91
C VAL A 767 0.33 -28.31 -7.99
N VAL A 768 1.16 -29.27 -7.58
CA VAL A 768 1.90 -30.17 -8.48
C VAL A 768 1.47 -31.61 -8.17
N PRO A 769 0.62 -32.23 -8.99
CA PRO A 769 0.30 -33.64 -8.86
C PRO A 769 1.52 -34.48 -9.24
N LYS A 770 1.79 -35.53 -8.48
CA LYS A 770 2.80 -36.54 -8.80
C LYS A 770 2.16 -37.67 -9.60
N ALA A 771 3.01 -38.46 -10.27
CA ALA A 771 2.57 -39.54 -11.15
C ALA A 771 2.02 -40.76 -10.39
N GLU A 772 2.39 -40.93 -9.13
CA GLU A 772 2.11 -42.13 -8.33
C GLU A 772 1.21 -41.81 -7.14
N ASP A 773 0.44 -42.80 -6.70
CA ASP A 773 -0.31 -42.83 -5.43
C ASP A 773 -1.20 -41.62 -5.11
N LYS A 774 -1.58 -40.85 -6.13
CA LYS A 774 -2.31 -39.58 -6.00
C LYS A 774 -1.57 -38.57 -5.13
N GLU A 775 -0.24 -38.66 -5.06
CA GLU A 775 0.57 -37.74 -4.30
C GLU A 775 0.52 -36.32 -4.89
N MET A 776 0.53 -35.31 -4.03
CA MET A 776 0.52 -33.90 -4.45
C MET A 776 1.44 -33.05 -3.58
N GLU A 777 2.19 -32.17 -4.23
CA GLU A 777 2.91 -31.09 -3.56
C GLU A 777 2.19 -29.77 -3.77
N ILE A 778 2.03 -28.99 -2.68
CA ILE A 778 1.35 -27.71 -2.68
C ILE A 778 2.32 -26.65 -2.19
N PHE A 779 2.68 -25.70 -3.05
CA PHE A 779 3.44 -24.51 -2.68
C PHE A 779 2.45 -23.36 -2.49
N VAL A 780 2.35 -22.82 -1.28
CA VAL A 780 1.26 -21.89 -0.95
C VAL A 780 1.73 -20.76 -0.05
N SER A 781 1.20 -19.57 -0.31
CA SER A 781 1.37 -18.41 0.56
C SER A 781 0.35 -18.48 1.71
N THR A 782 0.68 -19.19 2.81
CA THR A 782 -0.23 -19.40 3.96
C THR A 782 0.47 -19.25 5.33
N GLN A 783 -0.31 -18.91 6.35
CA GLN A 783 0.07 -18.96 7.76
C GLN A 783 -0.18 -20.35 8.39
N ASP A 784 -1.00 -21.18 7.74
CA ASP A 784 -1.39 -22.50 8.23
C ASP A 784 -1.29 -23.56 7.11
N PRO A 785 -0.12 -24.17 6.92
CA PRO A 785 0.06 -25.22 5.91
C PRO A 785 -0.68 -26.51 6.25
N SER A 786 -0.85 -26.84 7.53
CA SER A 786 -1.57 -28.06 7.96
C SER A 786 -3.07 -27.95 7.68
N HIS A 787 -3.66 -26.76 7.83
CA HIS A 787 -5.05 -26.53 7.43
C HIS A 787 -5.25 -26.69 5.93
N VAL A 788 -4.35 -26.15 5.10
CA VAL A 788 -4.38 -26.37 3.63
C VAL A 788 -4.31 -27.86 3.31
N GLN A 789 -3.33 -28.58 3.89
CA GLN A 789 -3.15 -30.02 3.69
C GLN A 789 -4.42 -30.82 4.03
N LYS A 790 -5.04 -30.53 5.18
CA LYS A 790 -6.26 -31.20 5.63
C LYS A 790 -7.45 -30.92 4.71
N THR A 791 -7.64 -29.66 4.30
CA THR A 791 -8.76 -29.28 3.43
C THR A 791 -8.62 -29.91 2.05
N VAL A 792 -7.42 -29.92 1.46
CA VAL A 792 -7.19 -30.61 0.17
C VAL A 792 -7.44 -32.12 0.30
N SER A 793 -6.98 -32.74 1.39
CA SER A 793 -7.21 -34.16 1.67
C SER A 793 -8.69 -34.51 1.69
N SER A 794 -9.52 -33.74 2.41
CA SER A 794 -10.96 -33.96 2.46
C SER A 794 -11.65 -33.68 1.12
N THR A 795 -11.23 -32.64 0.39
CA THR A 795 -11.83 -32.26 -0.89
C THR A 795 -11.54 -33.27 -1.99
N LEU A 796 -10.36 -33.87 -2.02
CA LEU A 796 -10.00 -34.90 -3.00
C LEU A 796 -10.36 -36.32 -2.56
N ASN A 797 -10.82 -36.49 -1.31
CA ASN A 797 -11.04 -37.81 -0.69
C ASN A 797 -9.79 -38.71 -0.77
N ILE A 798 -8.61 -38.15 -0.47
CA ILE A 798 -7.34 -38.88 -0.39
C ILE A 798 -6.72 -38.72 0.99
N PRO A 799 -5.97 -39.72 1.50
CA PRO A 799 -5.34 -39.61 2.81
C PRO A 799 -4.38 -38.42 2.91
N ILE A 800 -4.35 -37.77 4.08
CA ILE A 800 -3.54 -36.55 4.32
C ILE A 800 -2.03 -36.77 4.08
N ASN A 801 -1.55 -38.01 4.21
CA ASN A 801 -0.15 -38.37 3.98
C ASN A 801 0.26 -38.38 2.49
N ARG A 802 -0.69 -38.24 1.55
CA ARG A 802 -0.42 -38.09 0.11
C ARG A 802 -0.18 -36.64 -0.28
N ILE A 803 -0.43 -35.68 0.62
CA ILE A 803 -0.36 -34.26 0.31
C ILE A 803 0.76 -33.65 1.15
N THR A 804 1.71 -32.99 0.51
CA THR A 804 2.75 -32.21 1.19
C THR A 804 2.57 -30.73 0.89
N CYS A 805 2.53 -29.91 1.94
CA CYS A 805 2.37 -28.46 1.83
C CYS A 805 3.67 -27.75 2.19
N HIS A 806 4.14 -26.86 1.33
CA HIS A 806 5.42 -26.16 1.39
C HIS A 806 5.23 -24.65 1.50
N VAL A 807 5.87 -24.04 2.50
CA VAL A 807 5.85 -22.60 2.75
C VAL A 807 7.26 -22.11 3.08
N LYS A 808 7.93 -21.52 2.10
CA LYS A 808 9.26 -20.94 2.29
C LYS A 808 9.22 -19.56 2.96
N ARG A 809 8.29 -18.71 2.52
CA ARG A 809 8.04 -17.35 3.01
C ARG A 809 6.74 -16.80 2.44
N VAL A 810 6.21 -15.76 3.06
CA VAL A 810 4.98 -15.08 2.66
C VAL A 810 5.18 -13.56 2.67
N GLY A 811 4.78 -12.87 1.60
CA GLY A 811 4.83 -11.41 1.43
C GLY A 811 3.77 -10.65 2.24
N GLY A 812 3.65 -10.98 3.53
CA GLY A 812 2.65 -10.49 4.48
C GLY A 812 1.42 -11.41 4.57
N GLY A 813 0.91 -11.61 5.78
CA GLY A 813 -0.32 -12.39 6.05
C GLY A 813 -1.32 -11.64 6.93
N PHE A 814 -0.88 -11.19 8.10
CA PHE A 814 -1.67 -10.35 9.02
C PHE A 814 -3.00 -10.95 9.50
N GLY A 815 -3.22 -12.26 9.35
CA GLY A 815 -4.45 -12.99 9.68
C GLY A 815 -5.21 -13.47 8.43
N GLY A 816 -5.26 -12.67 7.37
CA GLY A 816 -5.98 -12.99 6.13
C GLY A 816 -5.40 -14.14 5.30
N LYS A 817 -4.37 -14.81 5.79
CA LYS A 817 -3.77 -16.02 5.20
C LYS A 817 -3.80 -17.20 6.18
N VAL A 818 -4.74 -17.23 7.13
CA VAL A 818 -4.97 -18.38 8.02
C VAL A 818 -5.91 -19.38 7.35
N SER A 819 -7.20 -19.03 7.18
CA SER A 819 -8.22 -19.94 6.62
C SER A 819 -8.27 -19.93 5.09
N LYS A 820 -8.40 -18.74 4.49
CA LYS A 820 -8.69 -18.56 3.05
C LYS A 820 -7.72 -19.26 2.07
N PRO A 821 -6.39 -19.38 2.33
CA PRO A 821 -5.49 -20.15 1.46
C PRO A 821 -5.91 -21.61 1.27
N ALA A 822 -6.58 -22.22 2.25
CA ALA A 822 -7.06 -23.61 2.14
C ALA A 822 -8.16 -23.75 1.09
N VAL A 823 -9.04 -22.74 0.95
CA VAL A 823 -10.08 -22.70 -0.09
C VAL A 823 -9.44 -22.68 -1.49
N TYR A 824 -8.51 -21.75 -1.71
CA TYR A 824 -7.81 -21.62 -2.99
C TYR A 824 -6.96 -22.86 -3.32
N GLY A 825 -6.29 -23.43 -2.31
CA GLY A 825 -5.51 -24.66 -2.47
C GLY A 825 -6.38 -25.86 -2.84
N ALA A 826 -7.56 -25.99 -2.24
CA ALA A 826 -8.50 -27.07 -2.54
C ALA A 826 -9.07 -26.97 -3.96
N ILE A 827 -9.50 -25.78 -4.39
CA ILE A 827 -10.01 -25.57 -5.76
C ILE A 827 -8.91 -25.85 -6.80
N ALA A 828 -7.69 -25.35 -6.57
CA ALA A 828 -6.55 -25.63 -7.46
C ALA A 828 -6.17 -27.12 -7.47
N ALA A 829 -6.31 -27.82 -6.34
CA ALA A 829 -6.04 -29.25 -6.26
C ALA A 829 -7.08 -30.10 -6.97
N VAL A 830 -8.36 -29.71 -6.97
CA VAL A 830 -9.40 -30.35 -7.79
C VAL A 830 -9.07 -30.21 -9.28
N ALA A 831 -8.68 -29.01 -9.71
CA ALA A 831 -8.21 -28.79 -11.08
C ALA A 831 -6.99 -29.64 -11.44
N ALA A 832 -6.01 -29.75 -10.52
CA ALA A 832 -4.81 -30.56 -10.72
C ALA A 832 -5.13 -32.05 -10.82
N ASN A 833 -6.04 -32.53 -9.97
CA ASN A 833 -6.52 -33.91 -9.99
C ASN A 833 -7.26 -34.24 -11.29
N LYS A 834 -8.17 -33.37 -11.74
CA LYS A 834 -8.98 -33.56 -12.95
C LYS A 834 -8.12 -33.56 -14.21
N THR A 835 -7.18 -32.62 -14.31
CA THR A 835 -6.33 -32.45 -15.51
C THR A 835 -5.07 -33.31 -15.52
N GLY A 836 -4.66 -33.84 -14.36
CA GLY A 836 -3.38 -34.54 -14.19
C GLY A 836 -2.15 -33.64 -14.39
N ARG A 837 -2.31 -32.31 -14.30
CA ARG A 837 -1.28 -31.31 -14.60
C ARG A 837 -1.07 -30.34 -13.44
N PRO A 838 0.13 -29.74 -13.30
CA PRO A 838 0.35 -28.70 -12.30
C PRO A 838 -0.56 -27.48 -12.53
N ILE A 839 -1.11 -26.91 -11.46
CA ILE A 839 -2.03 -25.76 -11.51
C ILE A 839 -1.47 -24.61 -10.69
N ARG A 840 -1.34 -23.43 -11.31
CA ARG A 840 -1.04 -22.17 -10.63
C ARG A 840 -2.25 -21.26 -10.56
N LEU A 841 -2.53 -20.74 -9.37
CA LEU A 841 -3.52 -19.70 -9.12
C LEU A 841 -2.84 -18.50 -8.47
N VAL A 842 -2.97 -17.34 -9.12
CA VAL A 842 -2.48 -16.04 -8.62
C VAL A 842 -3.62 -15.04 -8.70
N LEU A 843 -4.13 -14.60 -7.56
CA LEU A 843 -5.19 -13.60 -7.54
C LEU A 843 -4.64 -12.21 -7.85
N ASP A 844 -5.35 -11.48 -8.71
CA ASP A 844 -5.18 -10.04 -8.83
C ASP A 844 -5.69 -9.33 -7.57
N ARG A 845 -5.23 -8.10 -7.35
CA ARG A 845 -5.59 -7.35 -6.14
C ARG A 845 -7.10 -7.15 -5.98
N ARG A 846 -7.83 -6.96 -7.08
CA ARG A 846 -9.29 -6.81 -7.06
C ARG A 846 -9.97 -8.11 -6.59
N GLU A 847 -9.55 -9.24 -7.15
CA GLU A 847 -10.07 -10.57 -6.79
C GLU A 847 -9.74 -10.90 -5.32
N ASP A 848 -8.50 -10.64 -4.89
CA ASP A 848 -8.02 -10.83 -3.52
C ASP A 848 -8.85 -10.02 -2.52
N MET A 849 -9.09 -8.73 -2.79
CA MET A 849 -9.90 -7.87 -1.91
C MET A 849 -11.39 -8.21 -1.91
N LEU A 850 -11.90 -8.81 -2.99
CA LEU A 850 -13.31 -9.16 -3.12
C LEU A 850 -13.67 -10.47 -2.40
N THR A 851 -12.81 -11.48 -2.52
CA THR A 851 -13.16 -12.88 -2.18
C THR A 851 -12.86 -13.26 -0.73
N LYS A 852 -11.82 -12.69 -0.12
CA LYS A 852 -11.27 -13.21 1.15
C LYS A 852 -11.82 -12.54 2.43
N GLY A 853 -12.52 -11.41 2.30
CA GLY A 853 -12.92 -10.56 3.42
C GLY A 853 -11.77 -9.83 4.14
N GLY A 854 -12.07 -9.25 5.29
CA GLY A 854 -11.15 -8.41 6.06
C GLY A 854 -11.37 -8.48 7.57
N ARG A 855 -10.98 -7.42 8.28
CA ARG A 855 -11.32 -7.22 9.69
C ARG A 855 -12.82 -6.95 9.81
N HIS A 856 -13.45 -7.62 10.77
CA HIS A 856 -14.85 -7.40 11.12
C HIS A 856 -15.16 -5.94 11.50
N PRO A 857 -16.07 -5.27 10.75
CA PRO A 857 -16.75 -4.07 11.23
C PRO A 857 -17.49 -4.35 12.54
N LEU A 858 -17.53 -3.37 13.43
CA LEU A 858 -18.23 -3.47 14.72
C LEU A 858 -19.28 -2.38 14.86
N PHE A 859 -20.45 -2.76 15.37
CA PHE A 859 -21.47 -1.87 15.90
C PHE A 859 -21.64 -2.19 17.39
N ALA A 860 -21.65 -1.16 18.23
CA ALA A 860 -21.85 -1.34 19.66
C ALA A 860 -22.87 -0.34 20.21
N LYS A 861 -23.58 -0.79 21.23
CA LYS A 861 -24.37 0.04 22.15
C LYS A 861 -23.71 -0.03 23.51
N TYR A 862 -23.61 1.10 24.19
CA TYR A 862 -23.00 1.15 25.51
C TYR A 862 -23.80 2.04 26.45
N LYS A 863 -23.77 1.68 27.73
CA LYS A 863 -24.27 2.45 28.86
C LYS A 863 -23.20 2.51 29.93
N VAL A 864 -22.86 3.70 30.41
CA VAL A 864 -21.78 3.92 31.39
C VAL A 864 -22.30 4.74 32.56
N GLY A 865 -22.17 4.20 33.76
CA GLY A 865 -22.51 4.85 35.03
C GLY A 865 -21.23 5.26 35.75
N PHE A 866 -21.10 6.53 36.10
CA PHE A 866 -19.88 7.10 36.68
C PHE A 866 -20.20 8.22 37.68
N MET A 867 -19.23 8.47 38.56
CA MET A 867 -19.28 9.56 39.53
C MET A 867 -18.83 10.88 38.88
N ASN A 868 -19.24 12.02 39.43
CA ASN A 868 -18.83 13.36 38.97
C ASN A 868 -17.29 13.54 38.95
N ASN A 869 -16.57 12.80 39.79
CA ASN A 869 -15.11 12.81 39.82
C ASN A 869 -14.46 11.96 38.72
N GLY A 870 -15.23 11.31 37.84
CA GLY A 870 -14.75 10.50 36.73
C GLY A 870 -14.49 9.02 37.02
N ARG A 871 -14.78 8.53 38.24
CA ARG A 871 -14.68 7.09 38.56
C ARG A 871 -15.87 6.35 37.96
N ILE A 872 -15.60 5.34 37.13
CA ILE A 872 -16.64 4.49 36.54
C ILE A 872 -17.07 3.43 37.57
N LYS A 873 -18.39 3.28 37.70
CA LYS A 873 -19.05 2.35 38.63
C LYS A 873 -19.68 1.18 37.91
N ALA A 874 -20.32 1.44 36.77
CA ALA A 874 -21.06 0.45 35.98
C ALA A 874 -20.80 0.64 34.48
N MET A 875 -20.72 -0.46 33.74
CA MET A 875 -20.74 -0.46 32.28
C MET A 875 -21.55 -1.65 31.76
N ASP A 876 -22.43 -1.39 30.81
CA ASP A 876 -23.19 -2.40 30.07
C ASP A 876 -22.98 -2.18 28.57
N ILE A 877 -22.51 -3.20 27.87
CA ILE A 877 -22.05 -3.08 26.48
C ILE A 877 -22.59 -4.24 25.65
N GLU A 878 -23.27 -3.91 24.57
CA GLU A 878 -23.65 -4.86 23.51
C GLU A 878 -22.80 -4.60 22.27
N CYS A 879 -22.20 -5.63 21.70
CA CYS A 879 -21.41 -5.56 20.49
C CYS A 879 -21.86 -6.57 19.44
N TYR A 880 -21.92 -6.09 18.22
CA TYR A 880 -22.28 -6.84 17.03
C TYR A 880 -21.17 -6.66 16.02
N ILE A 881 -20.56 -7.76 15.58
CA ILE A 881 -19.58 -7.71 14.49
C ILE A 881 -20.22 -8.20 13.20
N ASN A 882 -19.86 -7.60 12.08
CA ASN A 882 -20.28 -8.12 10.77
C ASN A 882 -19.35 -9.28 10.37
N GLY A 883 -19.83 -10.52 10.47
CA GLY A 883 -19.09 -11.73 10.10
C GLY A 883 -19.04 -12.00 8.60
N GLY A 884 -19.96 -11.42 7.83
CA GLY A 884 -20.16 -11.79 6.43
C GLY A 884 -21.03 -13.04 6.30
N CYS A 885 -20.85 -13.78 5.21
CA CYS A 885 -21.74 -14.87 4.82
C CYS A 885 -21.48 -16.21 5.54
N THR A 886 -20.25 -16.45 6.02
CA THR A 886 -19.84 -17.69 6.70
C THR A 886 -19.19 -17.42 8.05
N LEU A 887 -19.08 -18.44 8.90
CA LEU A 887 -18.59 -18.29 10.28
C LEU A 887 -17.11 -17.88 10.34
N ASP A 888 -16.22 -18.60 9.63
CA ASP A 888 -14.77 -18.44 9.70
C ASP A 888 -14.29 -18.27 11.15
N ASP A 889 -13.42 -17.29 11.45
CA ASP A 889 -12.95 -16.99 12.80
C ASP A 889 -13.89 -16.03 13.59
N SER A 890 -15.10 -15.73 13.09
CA SER A 890 -15.95 -14.66 13.65
C SER A 890 -16.36 -14.88 15.10
N GLU A 891 -16.68 -16.12 15.47
CA GLU A 891 -17.02 -16.46 16.86
C GLU A 891 -15.83 -16.22 17.79
N LEU A 892 -14.65 -16.69 17.40
CA LEU A 892 -13.41 -16.46 18.15
C LEU A 892 -13.10 -14.95 18.23
N VAL A 893 -13.34 -14.18 17.18
CA VAL A 893 -13.14 -12.71 17.23
C VAL A 893 -14.04 -12.07 18.28
N ILE A 894 -15.31 -12.48 18.42
CA ILE A 894 -16.19 -12.03 19.50
C ILE A 894 -15.61 -12.41 20.85
N GLU A 895 -15.24 -13.68 21.05
CA GLU A 895 -14.70 -14.18 22.33
C GLU A 895 -13.45 -13.40 22.77
N TYR A 896 -12.57 -13.06 21.85
CA TYR A 896 -11.38 -12.26 22.15
C TYR A 896 -11.69 -10.79 22.40
N LEU A 897 -12.74 -10.27 21.77
CA LEU A 897 -13.20 -8.90 21.97
C LEU A 897 -13.70 -8.72 23.41
N ILE A 898 -14.78 -9.42 23.81
CA ILE A 898 -14.77 -10.28 25.01
C ILE A 898 -13.74 -9.98 26.10
N LEU A 899 -12.77 -10.88 26.08
CA LEU A 899 -11.70 -11.01 27.06
C LEU A 899 -10.77 -9.79 27.12
N LYS A 900 -10.75 -8.92 26.10
CA LYS A 900 -9.78 -7.83 25.99
C LYS A 900 -10.38 -6.43 26.06
N LEU A 901 -11.70 -6.29 26.01
CA LEU A 901 -12.38 -5.00 25.91
C LEU A 901 -12.17 -4.10 27.14
N GLU A 902 -11.98 -4.65 28.33
CA GLU A 902 -11.63 -3.87 29.54
C GLU A 902 -10.36 -3.02 29.38
N ASN A 903 -9.50 -3.35 28.39
CA ASN A 903 -8.20 -2.72 28.15
C ASN A 903 -7.40 -2.58 29.47
N ALA A 904 -7.04 -1.36 29.87
CA ALA A 904 -6.23 -1.08 31.05
C ALA A 904 -7.06 -0.77 32.30
N TYR A 905 -8.39 -0.88 32.24
CA TYR A 905 -9.30 -0.29 33.22
C TYR A 905 -9.93 -1.35 34.12
N LYS A 906 -9.99 -1.05 35.42
CA LYS A 906 -10.70 -1.86 36.41
C LYS A 906 -12.10 -1.30 36.63
N ILE A 907 -13.08 -1.94 36.00
CA ILE A 907 -14.50 -1.66 36.17
C ILE A 907 -15.09 -2.78 37.03
N ASN A 908 -15.68 -2.43 38.17
CA ASN A 908 -16.12 -3.43 39.15
C ASN A 908 -17.44 -4.08 38.77
N ASN A 909 -18.33 -3.34 38.10
CA ASN A 909 -19.61 -3.82 37.62
C ASN A 909 -19.64 -3.65 36.10
N LEU A 910 -19.44 -4.75 35.38
CA LEU A 910 -19.28 -4.76 33.93
C LEU A 910 -20.06 -5.94 33.36
N ARG A 911 -20.98 -5.65 32.46
CA ARG A 911 -21.64 -6.64 31.62
C ARG A 911 -21.28 -6.39 30.16
N PHE A 912 -21.03 -7.48 29.46
CA PHE A 912 -20.78 -7.47 28.04
C PHE A 912 -21.56 -8.58 27.34
N LEU A 913 -22.17 -8.24 26.21
CA LEU A 913 -22.85 -9.14 25.29
C LEU A 913 -22.27 -9.00 23.88
N GLY A 914 -21.99 -10.11 23.20
CA GLY A 914 -21.37 -10.15 21.88
C GLY A 914 -22.04 -11.14 20.92
N ARG A 915 -22.29 -10.73 19.68
CA ARG A 915 -22.78 -11.61 18.59
C ARG A 915 -22.09 -11.32 17.26
N ALA A 916 -21.87 -12.37 16.47
CA ALA A 916 -21.47 -12.25 15.07
C ALA A 916 -22.71 -12.27 14.17
N CYS A 917 -22.90 -11.21 13.38
CA CYS A 917 -24.01 -11.07 12.43
C CYS A 917 -23.69 -11.79 11.11
N LYS A 918 -24.65 -12.58 10.60
CA LYS A 918 -24.61 -13.15 9.25
C LYS A 918 -25.15 -12.12 8.26
N THR A 919 -24.35 -11.76 7.26
CA THR A 919 -24.69 -10.78 6.22
C THR A 919 -24.29 -11.28 4.84
N ASN A 920 -24.82 -10.65 3.79
CA ASN A 920 -24.53 -10.98 2.40
C ASN A 920 -23.26 -10.30 1.86
N LEU A 921 -22.21 -10.26 2.70
CA LEU A 921 -20.88 -9.77 2.39
C LEU A 921 -19.86 -10.91 2.49
N ALA A 922 -18.70 -10.75 1.85
CA ALA A 922 -17.62 -11.71 1.98
C ALA A 922 -17.27 -11.99 3.45
N SER A 923 -17.08 -13.26 3.78
CA SER A 923 -16.74 -13.75 5.11
C SER A 923 -15.48 -13.07 5.65
N ASN A 924 -15.63 -12.31 6.73
CA ASN A 924 -14.52 -11.64 7.42
C ASN A 924 -13.74 -12.65 8.26
N THR A 925 -12.47 -12.35 8.50
CA THR A 925 -11.52 -13.31 9.08
C THR A 925 -10.58 -12.64 10.09
N ALA A 926 -9.62 -13.40 10.62
CA ALA A 926 -8.57 -12.91 11.49
C ALA A 926 -7.85 -11.70 10.89
N PHE A 927 -7.66 -10.64 11.69
CA PHE A 927 -6.74 -9.55 11.40
C PHE A 927 -5.89 -9.26 12.64
N ARG A 928 -4.60 -8.91 12.49
CA ARG A 928 -3.72 -8.41 13.58
C ARG A 928 -4.48 -7.60 14.65
N GLY A 929 -4.50 -8.13 15.87
CA GLY A 929 -5.24 -7.61 17.02
C GLY A 929 -6.45 -8.47 17.41
N PHE A 930 -7.12 -9.10 16.44
CA PHE A 930 -8.16 -10.11 16.62
C PHE A 930 -9.25 -9.68 17.62
N GLY A 931 -10.08 -8.72 17.19
CA GLY A 931 -11.16 -8.12 18.01
C GLY A 931 -10.71 -6.98 18.94
N PHE A 932 -9.47 -7.00 19.43
CA PHE A 932 -8.99 -5.99 20.38
C PHE A 932 -9.01 -4.55 19.85
N PRO A 933 -8.56 -4.23 18.61
CA PRO A 933 -8.60 -2.85 18.13
C PRO A 933 -10.01 -2.26 18.12
N GLN A 934 -11.02 -3.07 17.80
CA GLN A 934 -12.42 -2.66 17.81
C GLN A 934 -12.91 -2.43 19.25
N GLY A 935 -12.72 -3.40 20.15
CA GLY A 935 -13.15 -3.30 21.55
C GLY A 935 -12.39 -2.24 22.37
N GLY A 936 -11.08 -2.13 22.16
CA GLY A 936 -10.24 -1.12 22.79
C GLY A 936 -10.61 0.29 22.37
N LEU A 937 -10.89 0.51 21.07
CA LEU A 937 -11.36 1.82 20.59
C LEU A 937 -12.73 2.18 21.20
N LEU A 938 -13.66 1.21 21.29
CA LEU A 938 -14.94 1.40 21.98
C LEU A 938 -14.75 1.81 23.44
N MET A 939 -13.91 1.09 24.18
CA MET A 939 -13.60 1.41 25.58
C MET A 939 -12.98 2.82 25.72
N GLU A 940 -12.02 3.18 24.87
CA GLU A 940 -11.42 4.53 24.89
C GLU A 940 -12.42 5.64 24.54
N SER A 941 -13.37 5.38 23.64
CA SER A 941 -14.47 6.29 23.33
C SER A 941 -15.36 6.51 24.55
N CYS A 942 -15.75 5.45 25.26
CA CYS A 942 -16.51 5.55 26.50
C CYS A 942 -15.76 6.38 27.56
N ILE A 943 -14.46 6.10 27.75
CA ILE A 943 -13.60 6.84 28.70
C ILE A 943 -13.51 8.33 28.34
N THR A 944 -13.38 8.63 27.04
CA THR A 944 -13.33 10.01 26.55
C THR A 944 -14.67 10.73 26.73
N ALA A 945 -15.79 10.05 26.49
CA ALA A 945 -17.13 10.59 26.73
C ALA A 945 -17.37 10.93 28.21
N VAL A 946 -16.94 10.05 29.13
CA VAL A 946 -16.96 10.32 30.58
C VAL A 946 -16.12 11.56 30.91
N ALA A 947 -14.92 11.67 30.34
CA ALA A 947 -14.06 12.83 30.56
C ALA A 947 -14.71 14.15 30.13
N THR A 948 -15.32 14.16 28.94
CA THR A 948 -16.04 15.33 28.43
C THR A 948 -17.22 15.70 29.33
N LYS A 949 -18.01 14.72 29.78
CA LYS A 949 -19.19 14.98 30.62
C LYS A 949 -18.82 15.48 32.02
N CYS A 950 -17.72 15.00 32.60
CA CYS A 950 -17.20 15.50 33.86
C CYS A 950 -16.47 16.86 33.72
N GLY A 951 -16.15 17.32 32.51
CA GLY A 951 -15.28 18.49 32.31
C GLY A 951 -13.84 18.27 32.79
N LEU A 952 -13.37 17.01 32.83
CA LEU A 952 -12.07 16.64 33.37
C LEU A 952 -11.10 16.21 32.26
N PRO A 953 -9.77 16.39 32.45
CA PRO A 953 -8.77 15.93 31.49
C PRO A 953 -8.84 14.41 31.23
N PRO A 954 -8.87 13.94 29.97
CA PRO A 954 -8.99 12.52 29.65
C PRO A 954 -7.89 11.64 30.28
N GLU A 955 -6.65 12.11 30.33
CA GLU A 955 -5.55 11.37 30.97
C GLU A 955 -5.79 11.10 32.47
N LYS A 956 -6.50 12.00 33.17
CA LYS A 956 -6.84 11.85 34.59
C LYS A 956 -7.96 10.86 34.82
N ILE A 957 -8.93 10.80 33.91
CA ILE A 957 -9.98 9.77 33.93
C ILE A 957 -9.36 8.39 33.68
N ARG A 958 -8.44 8.28 32.72
CA ARG A 958 -7.69 7.05 32.46
C ARG A 958 -6.92 6.59 33.70
N GLU A 959 -6.12 7.48 34.28
CA GLU A 959 -5.35 7.20 35.50
C GLU A 959 -6.24 6.74 36.66
N LYS A 960 -7.41 7.35 36.84
CA LYS A 960 -8.34 7.03 37.92
C LYS A 960 -8.97 5.64 37.79
N ASN A 961 -9.21 5.18 36.57
CA ASN A 961 -9.85 3.90 36.30
C ASN A 961 -8.86 2.77 35.96
N MET A 962 -7.59 3.08 35.73
CA MET A 962 -6.56 2.09 35.44
C MET A 962 -6.30 1.14 36.62
N TYR A 963 -5.97 -0.13 36.35
CA TYR A 963 -5.52 -1.09 37.37
C TYR A 963 -4.36 -0.50 38.21
N LYS A 964 -4.43 -0.64 39.55
CA LYS A 964 -3.45 -0.04 40.50
C LYS A 964 -2.65 -1.04 41.31
N ARG A 965 -3.19 -2.24 41.49
CA ARG A 965 -2.60 -3.33 42.26
C ARG A 965 -2.90 -4.64 41.56
N VAL A 966 -2.28 -5.72 42.02
CA VAL A 966 -2.66 -7.06 41.57
C VAL A 966 -4.15 -7.28 41.81
N ASP A 967 -4.88 -7.57 40.74
CA ASP A 967 -6.33 -7.75 40.74
C ASP A 967 -6.70 -8.78 39.67
N LYS A 968 -7.98 -9.11 39.55
CA LYS A 968 -8.52 -10.03 38.57
C LYS A 968 -9.14 -9.29 37.38
N THR A 969 -8.95 -9.81 36.18
CA THR A 969 -9.70 -9.42 34.96
C THR A 969 -11.17 -9.85 35.07
N ILE A 970 -12.01 -9.43 34.11
CA ILE A 970 -13.41 -9.87 34.01
C ILE A 970 -13.59 -11.41 34.04
N TYR A 971 -12.66 -12.15 33.44
CA TYR A 971 -12.62 -13.63 33.42
C TYR A 971 -11.75 -14.23 34.53
N LYS A 972 -11.55 -13.48 35.61
CA LYS A 972 -10.92 -13.91 36.87
C LYS A 972 -9.42 -14.24 36.81
N GLN A 973 -8.73 -13.93 35.72
CA GLN A 973 -7.28 -14.08 35.64
C GLN A 973 -6.58 -13.01 36.49
N ALA A 974 -5.61 -13.42 37.32
CA ALA A 974 -4.79 -12.48 38.07
C ALA A 974 -3.90 -11.66 37.12
N TYR A 975 -3.80 -10.35 37.35
CA TYR A 975 -3.04 -9.40 36.56
C TYR A 975 -2.27 -8.44 37.46
N SER A 976 -0.96 -8.31 37.23
CA SER A 976 -0.14 -7.25 37.85
C SER A 976 -0.01 -6.05 36.90
N PRO A 977 -0.37 -4.82 37.34
CA PRO A 977 -0.27 -3.62 36.52
C PRO A 977 1.10 -2.93 36.56
N ASP A 978 2.11 -3.47 37.27
CA ASP A 978 3.37 -2.75 37.52
C ASP A 978 4.05 -2.28 36.22
N LYS A 979 4.12 -3.16 35.21
CA LYS A 979 4.71 -2.82 33.89
C LYS A 979 3.84 -1.83 33.11
N LEU A 980 2.51 -1.91 33.23
CA LEU A 980 1.58 -0.98 32.58
C LEU A 980 1.74 0.44 33.15
N ILE A 981 1.77 0.57 34.48
CA ILE A 981 1.97 1.85 35.17
C ILE A 981 3.34 2.44 34.80
N ARG A 982 4.38 1.60 34.76
CA ARG A 982 5.71 2.02 34.30
C ARG A 982 5.67 2.58 32.87
N CYS A 983 5.05 1.86 31.93
CA CYS A 983 4.92 2.32 30.54
C CYS A 983 4.16 3.65 30.44
N TRP A 984 3.08 3.81 31.22
CA TRP A 984 2.31 5.05 31.27
C TRP A 984 3.18 6.23 31.72
N ASN A 985 3.89 6.08 32.84
CA ASN A 985 4.74 7.13 33.41
C ASN A 985 5.91 7.47 32.48
N GLU A 986 6.64 6.46 31.98
CA GLU A 986 7.74 6.69 31.03
C GLU A 986 7.25 7.36 29.74
N CYS A 987 6.04 7.01 29.25
CA CYS A 987 5.47 7.65 28.06
C CYS A 987 5.07 9.11 28.32
N LEU A 988 4.50 9.42 29.49
CA LEU A 988 4.20 10.81 29.87
C LEU A 988 5.46 11.67 29.90
N ASP A 989 6.53 11.15 30.52
CA ASP A 989 7.81 11.82 30.69
C ASP A 989 8.56 12.01 29.36
N LYS A 990 8.86 10.91 28.66
CA LYS A 990 9.61 10.94 27.38
C LYS A 990 8.90 11.71 26.28
N SER A 991 7.58 11.76 26.31
CA SER A 991 6.82 12.54 25.32
C SER A 991 6.65 14.02 25.71
N SER A 992 7.03 14.40 26.93
CA SER A 992 6.76 15.71 27.56
C SER A 992 5.28 16.11 27.42
N TYR A 993 4.39 15.17 27.73
CA TYR A 993 2.97 15.24 27.40
C TYR A 993 2.31 16.54 27.88
N HIS A 994 2.49 16.89 29.16
CA HIS A 994 1.86 18.07 29.76
C HIS A 994 2.33 19.39 29.13
N THR A 995 3.65 19.53 28.90
CA THR A 995 4.22 20.69 28.21
C THR A 995 3.68 20.83 26.80
N ARG A 996 3.58 19.73 26.05
CA ARG A 996 3.03 19.75 24.69
C ARG A 996 1.53 20.00 24.67
N LYS A 997 0.78 19.52 25.67
CA LYS A 997 -0.64 19.80 25.83
C LYS A 997 -0.89 21.31 25.98
N ALA A 998 -0.14 21.99 26.85
CA ALA A 998 -0.22 23.45 26.99
C ALA A 998 0.09 24.18 25.65
N LYS A 999 1.09 23.71 24.89
CA LYS A 999 1.39 24.26 23.55
C LYS A 999 0.27 24.02 22.53
N VAL A 1000 -0.44 22.90 22.64
CA VAL A 1000 -1.60 22.60 21.80
C VAL A 1000 -2.77 23.54 22.13
N GLU A 1001 -3.02 23.78 23.41
CA GLU A 1001 -4.06 24.72 23.88
C GLU A 1001 -3.76 26.17 23.41
N ASP A 1002 -2.51 26.63 23.56
CA ASP A 1002 -2.06 27.92 23.05
C ASP A 1002 -2.18 28.02 21.52
N PHE A 1003 -1.81 26.97 20.78
CA PHE A 1003 -2.03 26.94 19.34
C PHE A 1003 -3.52 27.04 18.99
N ASN A 1004 -4.37 26.31 19.69
CA ASN A 1004 -5.82 26.30 19.42
C ASN A 1004 -6.52 27.62 19.77
N SER A 1005 -6.00 28.40 20.72
CA SER A 1005 -6.54 29.73 21.07
C SER A 1005 -6.16 30.80 20.03
N LYS A 1006 -4.99 30.65 19.40
CA LYS A 1006 -4.46 31.56 18.37
C LYS A 1006 -4.94 31.24 16.95
N ASN A 1007 -5.33 30.00 16.67
CA ASN A 1007 -5.69 29.55 15.32
C ASN A 1007 -7.16 29.16 15.25
N TYR A 1008 -7.95 29.75 14.35
CA TYR A 1008 -9.38 29.45 14.22
C TYR A 1008 -9.63 28.24 13.29
N TRP A 1009 -9.05 28.26 12.10
CA TRP A 1009 -9.30 27.27 11.03
C TRP A 1009 -8.38 26.05 11.05
N LYS A 1010 -7.38 26.04 11.94
CA LYS A 1010 -6.53 24.87 12.22
C LYS A 1010 -6.51 24.60 13.70
N LYS A 1011 -6.67 23.32 14.07
CA LYS A 1011 -6.59 22.85 15.45
C LYS A 1011 -5.60 21.71 15.56
N LYS A 1012 -4.96 21.60 16.73
CA LYS A 1012 -4.14 20.47 17.14
C LYS A 1012 -4.85 19.70 18.26
N GLY A 1013 -4.60 18.40 18.32
CA GLY A 1013 -5.01 17.54 19.42
C GLY A 1013 -3.84 16.71 19.90
N ILE A 1014 -3.84 16.34 21.18
CA ILE A 1014 -2.88 15.40 21.76
C ILE A 1014 -3.65 14.44 22.66
N ALA A 1015 -3.28 13.16 22.61
CA ALA A 1015 -3.86 12.12 23.43
C ALA A 1015 -2.78 11.11 23.84
N ILE A 1016 -2.99 10.48 25.01
CA ILE A 1016 -2.19 9.38 25.51
C ILE A 1016 -3.14 8.29 26.01
N VAL A 1017 -2.88 7.04 25.59
CA VAL A 1017 -3.79 5.90 25.74
C VAL A 1017 -3.00 4.71 26.29
N PRO A 1018 -3.42 4.08 27.40
CA PRO A 1018 -2.79 2.87 27.91
C PRO A 1018 -3.21 1.65 27.07
N MET A 1019 -2.42 0.58 27.12
CA MET A 1019 -2.76 -0.65 26.41
C MET A 1019 -2.38 -1.88 27.23
N LYS A 1020 -3.37 -2.76 27.48
CA LYS A 1020 -3.15 -4.13 27.95
C LYS A 1020 -3.59 -5.09 26.86
N PHE A 1021 -2.62 -5.74 26.19
CA PHE A 1021 -2.89 -6.78 25.20
C PHE A 1021 -2.40 -8.14 25.70
N SER A 1022 -3.30 -9.10 25.85
CA SER A 1022 -2.95 -10.49 26.13
C SER A 1022 -2.67 -11.28 24.84
N VAL A 1023 -1.73 -12.24 24.92
CA VAL A 1023 -1.29 -13.11 23.82
C VAL A 1023 -1.76 -14.55 24.06
N GLY A 1024 -1.82 -15.36 22.99
CA GLY A 1024 -2.19 -16.78 23.08
C GLY A 1024 -3.56 -17.12 22.52
N PHE A 1025 -3.79 -18.43 22.37
CA PHE A 1025 -5.06 -19.02 21.91
C PHE A 1025 -6.04 -19.25 23.08
N GLY A 1026 -7.35 -19.38 22.79
CA GLY A 1026 -8.35 -19.66 23.83
C GLY A 1026 -8.31 -21.11 24.34
N VAL A 1027 -7.63 -21.99 23.61
CA VAL A 1027 -7.56 -23.43 23.86
C VAL A 1027 -6.12 -23.87 24.05
N THR A 1028 -5.85 -24.66 25.09
CA THR A 1028 -4.50 -25.15 25.44
C THR A 1028 -3.85 -25.94 24.30
N SER A 1029 -4.62 -26.76 23.58
CA SER A 1029 -4.11 -27.56 22.45
C SER A 1029 -3.52 -26.70 21.32
N TYR A 1030 -3.87 -25.42 21.21
CA TYR A 1030 -3.32 -24.54 20.18
C TYR A 1030 -1.98 -23.91 20.61
N HIS A 1031 -1.52 -24.15 21.84
CA HIS A 1031 -0.20 -23.75 22.34
C HIS A 1031 0.82 -24.89 22.26
N GLN A 1032 0.75 -25.68 21.19
CA GLN A 1032 1.73 -26.71 20.88
C GLN A 1032 2.59 -26.31 19.68
N ALA A 1033 3.83 -26.79 19.65
CA ALA A 1033 4.69 -26.65 18.48
C ALA A 1033 5.71 -27.78 18.41
N ALA A 1034 6.19 -28.03 17.20
CA ALA A 1034 7.20 -29.03 16.90
C ALA A 1034 8.32 -28.44 16.03
N ALA A 1035 9.50 -29.04 16.13
CA ALA A 1035 10.68 -28.72 15.35
C ALA A 1035 11.46 -29.99 15.00
N LEU A 1036 12.25 -29.94 13.95
CA LEU A 1036 13.19 -30.98 13.54
C LEU A 1036 14.55 -30.33 13.26
N VAL A 1037 15.60 -30.87 13.88
CA VAL A 1037 16.97 -30.36 13.75
C VAL A 1037 17.90 -31.50 13.34
N HIS A 1038 18.71 -31.25 12.32
CA HIS A 1038 19.75 -32.15 11.84
C HIS A 1038 21.12 -31.48 11.97
N ILE A 1039 22.11 -32.24 12.44
CA ILE A 1039 23.52 -31.87 12.35
C ILE A 1039 24.17 -32.81 11.32
N TYR A 1040 24.66 -32.25 10.22
CA TYR A 1040 25.37 -33.01 9.20
C TYR A 1040 26.81 -33.26 9.64
N THR A 1041 27.48 -34.22 8.99
CA THR A 1041 28.84 -34.66 9.37
C THR A 1041 29.92 -33.61 9.17
N ASP A 1042 29.64 -32.55 8.42
CA ASP A 1042 30.50 -31.36 8.27
C ASP A 1042 30.28 -30.31 9.38
N GLY A 1043 29.38 -30.58 10.33
CA GLY A 1043 29.02 -29.67 11.42
C GLY A 1043 27.90 -28.69 11.07
N SER A 1044 27.45 -28.61 9.81
CA SER A 1044 26.35 -27.73 9.44
C SER A 1044 25.01 -28.20 10.06
N VAL A 1045 24.16 -27.25 10.44
CA VAL A 1045 22.90 -27.51 11.14
C VAL A 1045 21.71 -27.04 10.32
N LEU A 1046 20.77 -27.96 10.05
CA LEU A 1046 19.51 -27.64 9.40
C LEU A 1046 18.38 -27.62 10.43
N VAL A 1047 17.68 -26.49 10.50
CA VAL A 1047 16.56 -26.28 11.42
C VAL A 1047 15.26 -26.13 10.62
N THR A 1048 14.22 -26.87 11.02
CA THR A 1048 12.84 -26.65 10.57
C THR A 1048 11.87 -26.70 11.75
N HIS A 1049 10.74 -25.99 11.63
CA HIS A 1049 9.72 -25.84 12.66
C HIS A 1049 8.37 -25.51 12.03
N GLY A 1050 7.29 -25.66 12.78
CA GLY A 1050 5.92 -25.52 12.27
C GLY A 1050 5.43 -24.09 11.97
N GLY A 1051 6.28 -23.07 12.07
CA GLY A 1051 5.88 -21.68 11.94
C GLY A 1051 6.34 -21.04 10.63
N SER A 1052 5.49 -20.25 9.97
CA SER A 1052 5.75 -19.63 8.66
C SER A 1052 6.35 -18.22 8.78
N GLU A 1053 7.35 -17.88 7.95
CA GLU A 1053 7.89 -16.52 7.85
C GLU A 1053 7.01 -15.60 7.00
N LEU A 1054 6.50 -14.54 7.63
CA LEU A 1054 5.59 -13.55 7.03
C LEU A 1054 6.22 -12.14 7.01
N GLY A 1055 7.49 -12.02 7.43
CA GLY A 1055 8.22 -10.78 7.64
C GLY A 1055 8.52 -10.45 9.11
N GLN A 1056 7.97 -11.21 10.06
CA GLN A 1056 8.16 -11.02 11.50
C GLN A 1056 9.51 -11.56 12.02
N GLY A 1057 10.30 -12.20 11.16
CA GLY A 1057 11.62 -12.73 11.48
C GLY A 1057 11.57 -13.98 12.34
N ILE A 1058 10.58 -14.85 12.16
CA ILE A 1058 10.46 -16.09 12.95
C ILE A 1058 11.65 -17.01 12.70
N HIS A 1059 12.06 -17.21 11.44
CA HIS A 1059 13.22 -18.06 11.15
C HIS A 1059 14.52 -17.47 11.69
N THR A 1060 14.66 -16.14 11.63
CA THR A 1060 15.80 -15.43 12.24
C THR A 1060 15.87 -15.72 13.74
N LYS A 1061 14.74 -15.60 14.45
CA LYS A 1061 14.66 -15.89 15.89
C LYS A 1061 14.94 -17.36 16.21
N MET A 1062 14.47 -18.30 15.40
CA MET A 1062 14.71 -19.73 15.64
C MET A 1062 16.19 -20.07 15.51
N LEU A 1063 16.88 -19.48 14.52
CA LEU A 1063 18.33 -19.64 14.37
C LEU A 1063 19.10 -18.97 15.53
N GLN A 1064 18.61 -17.84 16.07
CA GLN A 1064 19.21 -17.24 17.27
C GLN A 1064 19.10 -18.17 18.48
N ILE A 1065 17.94 -18.80 18.68
CA ILE A 1065 17.72 -19.76 19.77
C ILE A 1065 18.60 -20.99 19.58
N ALA A 1066 18.62 -21.58 18.38
CA ALA A 1066 19.46 -22.73 18.09
C ALA A 1066 20.95 -22.44 18.32
N SER A 1067 21.43 -21.26 17.90
CA SER A 1067 22.82 -20.80 18.11
C SER A 1067 23.18 -20.70 19.59
N ARG A 1068 22.30 -20.14 20.43
CA ARG A 1068 22.50 -20.11 21.87
C ARG A 1068 22.55 -21.49 22.50
N GLU A 1069 21.63 -22.38 22.13
CA GLU A 1069 21.51 -23.70 22.75
C GLU A 1069 22.64 -24.65 22.33
N LEU A 1070 23.07 -24.62 21.06
CA LEU A 1070 24.18 -25.43 20.57
C LEU A 1070 25.56 -24.79 20.82
N LYS A 1071 25.59 -23.51 21.21
CA LYS A 1071 26.81 -22.72 21.47
C LYS A 1071 27.74 -22.61 20.26
N ILE A 1072 27.16 -22.48 19.07
CA ILE A 1072 27.90 -22.28 17.81
C ILE A 1072 27.37 -21.04 17.07
N PRO A 1073 28.16 -20.41 16.19
CA PRO A 1073 27.73 -19.24 15.43
C PRO A 1073 26.52 -19.52 14.52
N MET A 1074 25.68 -18.50 14.30
CA MET A 1074 24.53 -18.62 13.38
C MET A 1074 24.93 -19.01 11.94
N SER A 1075 26.18 -18.75 11.52
CA SER A 1075 26.68 -19.10 10.19
C SER A 1075 26.73 -20.61 9.92
N TYR A 1076 26.73 -21.44 10.96
CA TYR A 1076 26.67 -22.90 10.85
C TYR A 1076 25.25 -23.39 10.56
N MET A 1077 24.26 -22.50 10.70
CA MET A 1077 22.86 -22.87 10.71
C MET A 1077 22.15 -22.38 9.46
N HIS A 1078 21.30 -23.24 8.93
CA HIS A 1078 20.43 -22.91 7.81
C HIS A 1078 18.98 -23.24 8.15
N PHE A 1079 18.07 -22.45 7.61
CA PHE A 1079 16.64 -22.74 7.62
C PHE A 1079 16.19 -23.03 6.19
N CYS A 1080 15.52 -24.16 5.97
CA CYS A 1080 15.05 -24.57 4.65
C CYS A 1080 13.72 -23.88 4.29
N GLU A 1081 12.63 -24.36 4.89
CA GLU A 1081 11.24 -23.94 4.73
C GLU A 1081 10.38 -24.61 5.81
N THR A 1082 9.13 -24.17 5.94
CA THR A 1082 8.10 -24.89 6.71
C THR A 1082 7.40 -25.87 5.77
N ASN A 1083 7.40 -27.16 6.08
CA ASN A 1083 6.62 -28.14 5.32
C ASN A 1083 6.01 -29.24 6.20
N THR A 1084 4.87 -29.77 5.75
CA THR A 1084 4.09 -30.76 6.52
C THR A 1084 4.72 -32.16 6.56
N ALA A 1085 5.68 -32.45 5.68
CA ALA A 1085 6.43 -33.71 5.68
C ALA A 1085 7.49 -33.78 6.79
N THR A 1086 8.08 -32.64 7.16
CA THR A 1086 9.08 -32.56 8.25
C THR A 1086 8.45 -32.28 9.60
N VAL A 1087 7.45 -31.39 9.66
CA VAL A 1087 6.75 -31.04 10.89
C VAL A 1087 5.24 -31.12 10.64
N PRO A 1088 4.58 -32.22 11.05
CA PRO A 1088 3.15 -32.42 10.83
C PRO A 1088 2.30 -31.72 11.90
N ASN A 1089 0.99 -31.61 11.64
CA ASN A 1089 -0.04 -31.19 12.62
C ASN A 1089 0.26 -29.83 13.29
N THR A 1090 0.78 -28.89 12.51
CA THR A 1090 1.13 -27.55 12.97
C THR A 1090 -0.12 -26.70 13.21
N ILE A 1091 -0.02 -25.73 14.12
CA ILE A 1091 -1.04 -24.69 14.31
C ILE A 1091 -0.66 -23.45 13.50
N ALA A 1092 -1.66 -22.71 13.02
CA ALA A 1092 -1.48 -21.43 12.34
C ALA A 1092 -0.47 -20.52 13.05
N THR A 1093 0.41 -19.88 12.27
CA THR A 1093 1.31 -18.84 12.78
C THR A 1093 0.51 -17.56 13.09
N ALA A 1094 -0.10 -17.52 14.26
CA ALA A 1094 -1.02 -16.46 14.72
C ALA A 1094 -0.90 -16.22 16.24
N ALA A 1095 -1.86 -15.49 16.82
CA ALA A 1095 -1.98 -15.18 18.25
C ALA A 1095 -0.76 -14.51 18.94
N SER A 1096 0.20 -14.02 18.14
CA SER A 1096 1.48 -13.43 18.58
C SER A 1096 2.40 -14.38 19.36
N ILE A 1097 2.17 -15.69 19.34
CA ILE A 1097 2.99 -16.69 20.07
C ILE A 1097 3.89 -17.52 19.17
N GLY A 1098 3.88 -17.27 17.85
CA GLY A 1098 4.59 -18.12 16.88
C GLY A 1098 6.07 -18.35 17.23
N ALA A 1099 6.80 -17.30 17.62
CA ALA A 1099 8.20 -17.44 18.05
C ALA A 1099 8.34 -18.10 19.43
N ASP A 1100 7.39 -17.90 20.33
CA ASP A 1100 7.43 -18.43 21.69
C ASP A 1100 7.32 -19.96 21.67
N VAL A 1101 6.29 -20.50 21.02
CA VAL A 1101 6.04 -21.95 20.99
C VAL A 1101 7.07 -22.68 20.11
N ASN A 1102 7.37 -22.16 18.91
CA ASN A 1102 8.38 -22.77 18.04
C ASN A 1102 9.78 -22.62 18.62
N GLY A 1103 10.07 -21.52 19.32
CA GLY A 1103 11.35 -21.32 20.00
C GLY A 1103 11.59 -22.37 21.07
N LYS A 1104 10.55 -22.74 21.83
CA LYS A 1104 10.63 -23.84 22.79
C LYS A 1104 10.79 -25.21 22.14
N ALA A 1105 10.13 -25.45 21.02
CA ALA A 1105 10.32 -26.69 20.26
C ALA A 1105 11.76 -26.80 19.71
N VAL A 1106 12.32 -25.74 19.13
CA VAL A 1106 13.70 -25.70 18.64
C VAL A 1106 14.70 -25.84 19.80
N GLN A 1107 14.47 -25.14 20.91
CA GLN A 1107 15.28 -25.27 22.12
C GLN A 1107 15.35 -26.73 22.60
N ASN A 1108 14.21 -27.41 22.66
CA ASN A 1108 14.14 -28.83 23.04
C ASN A 1108 14.98 -29.71 22.11
N ALA A 1109 14.81 -29.57 20.78
CA ALA A 1109 15.58 -30.35 19.80
C ALA A 1109 17.10 -30.15 19.98
N CYS A 1110 17.56 -28.91 20.14
CA CYS A 1110 18.96 -28.59 20.36
C CYS A 1110 19.50 -29.19 21.68
N GLN A 1111 18.73 -29.12 22.77
CA GLN A 1111 19.12 -29.71 24.06
C GLN A 1111 19.26 -31.23 24.00
N ILE A 1112 18.38 -31.92 23.26
CA ILE A 1112 18.50 -33.36 23.00
C ILE A 1112 19.81 -33.66 22.27
N LEU A 1113 20.13 -32.92 21.20
CA LEU A 1113 21.36 -33.12 20.44
C LEU A 1113 22.61 -32.83 21.28
N LEU A 1114 22.62 -31.73 22.04
CA LEU A 1114 23.75 -31.38 22.90
C LEU A 1114 23.98 -32.44 23.99
N LYS A 1115 22.91 -32.99 24.58
CA LYS A 1115 23.00 -34.09 25.55
C LYS A 1115 23.62 -35.36 24.93
N ARG A 1116 23.34 -35.65 23.65
CA ARG A 1116 23.95 -36.77 22.92
C ARG A 1116 25.44 -36.53 22.64
N LEU A 1117 25.84 -35.28 22.41
CA LEU A 1117 27.23 -34.88 22.16
C LEU A 1117 28.05 -34.74 23.45
N GLU A 1118 27.42 -34.53 24.60
CA GLU A 1118 28.09 -34.28 25.89
C GLU A 1118 29.20 -35.31 26.23
N PRO A 1119 29.04 -36.64 26.04
CA PRO A 1119 30.11 -37.59 26.30
C PRO A 1119 31.30 -37.45 25.34
N ILE A 1120 31.07 -36.96 24.11
CA ILE A 1120 32.12 -36.70 23.12
C ILE A 1120 32.90 -35.46 23.50
N ILE A 1121 32.18 -34.38 23.85
CA ILE A 1121 32.74 -33.11 24.31
C ILE A 1121 33.60 -33.34 25.57
N LYS A 1122 33.11 -34.11 26.56
CA LYS A 1122 33.89 -34.42 27.77
C LYS A 1122 35.18 -35.20 27.49
N LYS A 1123 35.19 -36.04 26.45
CA LYS A 1123 36.39 -36.81 26.08
C LYS A 1123 37.40 -35.96 25.30
N ASN A 1124 36.95 -34.91 24.62
CA ASN A 1124 37.80 -33.99 23.86
C ASN A 1124 37.35 -32.53 24.08
N PRO A 1125 37.56 -31.95 25.28
CA PRO A 1125 37.01 -30.63 25.63
C PRO A 1125 37.57 -29.49 24.79
N GLU A 1126 38.80 -29.64 24.28
CA GLU A 1126 39.46 -28.68 23.38
C GLU A 1126 39.17 -28.94 21.89
N GLY A 1127 38.35 -29.94 21.57
CA GLY A 1127 37.97 -30.26 20.20
C GLY A 1127 37.09 -29.20 19.56
N THR A 1128 37.09 -29.16 18.24
CA THR A 1128 36.17 -28.30 17.48
C THR A 1128 34.77 -28.92 17.41
N TRP A 1129 33.78 -28.12 17.01
CA TRP A 1129 32.43 -28.60 16.77
C TRP A 1129 32.41 -29.76 15.75
N GLU A 1130 33.18 -29.62 14.67
CA GLU A 1130 33.33 -30.61 13.60
C GLU A 1130 33.96 -31.91 14.10
N ASP A 1131 34.98 -31.82 14.96
CA ASP A 1131 35.61 -32.99 15.57
C ASP A 1131 34.60 -33.80 16.40
N TRP A 1132 33.78 -33.11 17.20
CA TRP A 1132 32.76 -33.75 18.04
C TRP A 1132 31.67 -34.40 17.20
N VAL A 1133 31.21 -33.72 16.16
CA VAL A 1133 30.18 -34.22 15.25
C VAL A 1133 30.68 -35.45 14.49
N LYS A 1134 31.90 -35.40 13.95
CA LYS A 1134 32.52 -36.54 13.27
C LYS A 1134 32.70 -37.74 14.21
N ALA A 1135 33.21 -37.51 15.42
CA ALA A 1135 33.35 -38.57 16.42
C ALA A 1135 32.01 -39.15 16.88
N ALA A 1136 30.94 -38.34 16.92
CA ALA A 1136 29.59 -38.81 17.21
C ALA A 1136 29.06 -39.73 16.10
N PHE A 1137 29.26 -39.36 14.84
CA PHE A 1137 28.90 -40.19 13.68
C PHE A 1137 29.65 -41.53 13.67
N GLU A 1138 30.98 -41.51 13.87
CA GLU A 1138 31.80 -42.74 13.96
C GLU A 1138 31.35 -43.68 15.08
N LYS A 1139 30.81 -43.12 16.16
CA LYS A 1139 30.23 -43.88 17.29
C LYS A 1139 28.75 -44.23 17.10
N ARG A 1140 28.15 -43.95 15.94
CA ARG A 1140 26.75 -44.21 15.60
C ARG A 1140 25.76 -43.50 16.53
N ILE A 1141 26.12 -42.31 17.02
CA ILE A 1141 25.22 -41.45 17.78
C ILE A 1141 24.35 -40.68 16.78
N SER A 1142 23.02 -40.75 16.95
CA SER A 1142 22.09 -40.04 16.06
C SER A 1142 22.21 -38.52 16.20
N LEU A 1143 22.46 -37.85 15.07
CA LEU A 1143 22.57 -36.39 14.92
C LEU A 1143 21.29 -35.74 14.37
N SER A 1144 20.15 -36.43 14.51
CA SER A 1144 18.83 -35.93 14.16
C SER A 1144 17.90 -35.98 15.37
N ALA A 1145 17.19 -34.90 15.66
CA ALA A 1145 16.26 -34.83 16.78
C ALA A 1145 15.04 -34.00 16.47
N THR A 1146 13.88 -34.49 16.91
CA THR A 1146 12.65 -33.71 17.00
C THR A 1146 12.58 -33.01 18.35
N GLY A 1147 12.09 -31.79 18.36
CA GLY A 1147 11.72 -31.07 19.56
C GLY A 1147 10.23 -30.80 19.58
N TYR A 1148 9.65 -30.76 20.78
CA TYR A 1148 8.23 -30.52 20.96
C TYR A 1148 7.99 -29.66 22.19
N PHE A 1149 6.95 -28.83 22.14
CA PHE A 1149 6.52 -27.99 23.24
C PHE A 1149 5.02 -28.14 23.47
N ARG A 1150 4.65 -28.30 24.74
CA ARG A 1150 3.28 -28.21 25.27
C ARG A 1150 3.30 -27.18 26.39
N THR A 1151 2.41 -26.20 26.32
CA THR A 1151 2.28 -25.18 27.38
C THR A 1151 1.63 -25.75 28.63
#